data_AF-A0AAD4CY67-F1
#
_entry.id   AF-A0AAD4CY67-F1
#
_cell.length_a   1.000
_cell.length_b   1.000
_cell.length_c   1.000
_cell.angle_alpha   90.00
_cell.angle_beta   90.00
_cell.angle_gamma   90.00
#
_symmetry.space_group_name_H-M   'P 1'
#
loop_
_entity.id
_entity.type
_entity.pdbx_description
1 polymer ?
#
loop_
_entity_poly.entity_id
_entity_poly.type
_entity_poly.pdbx_seq_one_letter_code
_entity_poly.pdbx_strand_id
1 'polypeptide(L)'
;MGLLQSPQLLYTVAAIWVAGHVVRWLWNTIHLLYYHPLARFPGPKLAAISNGPYCAWFMGGRQPYKILDLHQRYGPVVRTAPNELSFNTAQSWKDIYGFRQGHQTFIKSDFYDGGSFADRVHSIVSEREPVEHGMMRRYLSHAFSDHSLTEQEFLIAKTIDRFVEQTGIRGAKGFDIGNGFEMMTFDIIGDLAFGETFGGVESFEPHPWISITLGALSQGALADVFKRFPNLAKVFLALFPGKIRKLTEQTRQNEDIAFNLVQRRIQRKTDRKDFLTRILEQRDPAQVSDLQLAAHASDFVLAGSETTATALSCIMYYLLRNPLVMMKLQEETRSAFHSYAEINALSTSPLKYLQAVILEGLRIYPPLPFALPRVVPEGGDTVDGHFLPAGTIVSTNPLAASLDAANFEAPYDFKPERWLEKNEEDILDASQPFSLGPRGCLGRNLGWMELRTTLAKLHFSYDFELLDKNLDWQRDSEMHTLWRKPRLPVRAMSRKTVVNPDEGGASGIGYAAALILAAKGATVHVLDVNEPTEDEHSKHSTIVFHKCNVASWVELRAKFQEIGRVDLAFANAGVSESTNYFADSFDADDGSLEEPSAGVLDVNLRGVMNFVKLAWSSMRANGIPGSIVITTSATAYAPEQSLPVYAAGKLALVGLIRALRSVIVQDNITINGVAPAATITSLLPAHLAAPIIAQGLPVSSAHFVGLALVYSATASQSRRVEVYGKETEVQKWTTERWNGRVILTLGESYTELEEPIADLRSFWFGRENLELTRKQQAATDFR
;
A
#
# COMPACT_ATOMS: atom_id res chain seq x y z
N MET A 1 -41.52 -32.85 -62.91
CA MET A 1 -41.04 -32.77 -61.51
C MET A 1 -40.14 -33.98 -61.19
N GLY A 2 -39.03 -34.17 -61.93
CA GLY A 2 -38.23 -35.42 -61.87
C GLY A 2 -36.72 -35.25 -62.10
N LEU A 3 -36.19 -34.02 -62.07
CA LEU A 3 -34.76 -33.72 -62.32
C LEU A 3 -33.90 -33.59 -61.05
N LEU A 4 -34.47 -33.78 -59.86
CA LEU A 4 -33.79 -33.62 -58.56
C LEU A 4 -33.49 -34.94 -57.82
N GLN A 5 -33.60 -36.10 -58.47
CA GLN A 5 -33.38 -37.41 -57.83
C GLN A 5 -32.05 -38.11 -58.20
N SER A 6 -31.15 -37.45 -58.94
CA SER A 6 -29.82 -38.00 -59.23
C SER A 6 -28.81 -37.59 -58.14
N PRO A 7 -28.24 -38.54 -57.37
CA PRO A 7 -27.20 -38.23 -56.37
C PRO A 7 -25.99 -37.53 -57.00
N GLN A 8 -25.67 -37.84 -58.26
CA GLN A 8 -24.57 -37.24 -59.00
C GLN A 8 -24.77 -35.74 -59.27
N LEU A 9 -26.00 -35.30 -59.52
CA LEU A 9 -26.30 -33.88 -59.71
C LEU A 9 -26.13 -33.11 -58.39
N LEU A 10 -26.55 -33.70 -57.26
CA LEU A 10 -26.34 -33.14 -55.92
C LEU A 10 -24.85 -33.03 -55.56
N TYR A 11 -24.05 -34.07 -55.83
CA TYR A 11 -22.61 -34.01 -55.61
C TYR A 11 -21.92 -32.96 -56.49
N THR A 12 -22.37 -32.80 -57.74
CA THR A 12 -21.81 -31.81 -58.67
C THR A 12 -22.14 -30.38 -58.23
N VAL A 13 -23.39 -30.12 -57.84
CA VAL A 13 -23.82 -28.81 -57.32
C VAL A 13 -23.10 -28.48 -56.01
N ALA A 14 -22.96 -29.45 -55.10
CA ALA A 14 -22.19 -29.27 -53.87
C ALA A 14 -20.70 -29.00 -54.15
N ALA A 15 -20.09 -29.71 -55.09
CA ALA A 15 -18.70 -29.51 -55.49
C ALA A 15 -18.47 -28.13 -56.12
N ILE A 16 -19.35 -27.66 -57.00
CA ILE A 16 -19.29 -26.31 -57.59
C ILE A 16 -19.44 -25.24 -56.50
N TRP A 17 -20.37 -25.45 -55.56
CA TRP A 17 -20.59 -24.53 -54.45
C TRP A 17 -19.37 -24.43 -53.53
N VAL A 18 -18.78 -25.58 -53.16
CA VAL A 18 -17.54 -25.64 -52.37
C VAL A 18 -16.38 -25.00 -53.13
N ALA A 19 -16.19 -25.31 -54.41
CA ALA A 19 -15.15 -24.73 -55.24
C ALA A 19 -15.30 -23.19 -55.34
N GLY A 20 -16.53 -22.70 -55.50
CA GLY A 20 -16.82 -21.26 -55.50
C GLY A 20 -16.45 -20.57 -54.18
N HIS A 21 -16.73 -21.21 -53.03
CA HIS A 21 -16.31 -20.68 -51.73
C HIS A 21 -14.80 -20.70 -51.55
N VAL A 22 -14.11 -21.75 -52.01
CA VAL A 22 -12.65 -21.85 -51.96
C VAL A 22 -12.01 -20.76 -52.82
N VAL A 23 -12.48 -20.56 -54.05
CA VAL A 23 -11.99 -19.50 -54.95
C VAL A 23 -12.23 -18.12 -54.34
N ARG A 24 -13.44 -17.85 -53.82
CA ARG A 24 -13.74 -16.59 -53.13
C ARG A 24 -12.84 -16.36 -51.92
N TRP A 25 -12.59 -17.40 -51.12
CA TRP A 25 -11.71 -17.33 -49.96
C TRP A 25 -10.25 -17.06 -50.35
N LEU A 26 -9.74 -17.73 -51.38
CA LEU A 26 -8.41 -17.50 -51.93
C LEU A 26 -8.27 -16.07 -52.48
N TRP A 27 -9.24 -15.60 -53.26
CA TRP A 27 -9.26 -14.24 -53.77
C TRP A 27 -9.26 -13.21 -52.63
N ASN A 28 -10.14 -13.37 -51.64
CA ASN A 28 -10.19 -12.48 -50.48
C ASN A 28 -8.87 -12.48 -49.69
N THR A 29 -8.22 -13.64 -49.57
CA THR A 29 -6.92 -13.78 -48.89
C THR A 29 -5.82 -13.01 -49.63
N ILE A 30 -5.74 -13.18 -50.96
CA ILE A 30 -4.78 -12.46 -51.80
C ILE A 30 -5.07 -10.95 -51.75
N HIS A 31 -6.34 -10.55 -51.86
CA HIS A 31 -6.76 -9.17 -51.76
C HIS A 31 -6.34 -8.56 -50.42
N LEU A 32 -6.66 -9.21 -49.30
CA LEU A 32 -6.34 -8.70 -47.96
C LEU A 32 -4.84 -8.56 -47.70
N LEU A 33 -4.01 -9.43 -48.30
CA LEU A 33 -2.56 -9.43 -48.12
C LEU A 33 -1.82 -8.45 -49.03
N TYR A 34 -2.28 -8.24 -50.26
CA TYR A 34 -1.50 -7.52 -51.28
C TYR A 34 -2.18 -6.27 -51.84
N TYR A 35 -3.51 -6.22 -51.89
CA TYR A 35 -4.26 -5.14 -52.54
C TYR A 35 -5.07 -4.28 -51.57
N HIS A 36 -5.31 -4.76 -50.34
CA HIS A 36 -5.98 -3.99 -49.32
C HIS A 36 -5.18 -2.73 -48.98
N PRO A 37 -5.82 -1.57 -48.71
CA PRO A 37 -5.11 -0.33 -48.38
C PRO A 37 -4.13 -0.47 -47.20
N LEU A 38 -4.43 -1.39 -46.28
CA LEU A 38 -3.59 -1.69 -45.12
C LEU A 38 -2.51 -2.76 -45.36
N ALA A 39 -2.37 -3.29 -46.58
CA ALA A 39 -1.38 -4.32 -46.93
C ALA A 39 0.08 -3.86 -46.71
N ARG A 40 0.33 -2.55 -46.76
CA ARG A 40 1.65 -1.95 -46.51
C ARG A 40 2.08 -1.95 -45.04
N PHE A 41 1.15 -2.12 -44.10
CA PHE A 41 1.46 -2.10 -42.67
C PHE A 41 1.90 -3.49 -42.19
N PRO A 42 2.93 -3.59 -41.35
CA PRO A 42 3.44 -4.86 -40.88
C PRO A 42 2.48 -5.51 -39.88
N GLY A 43 2.58 -6.82 -39.72
CA GLY A 43 1.79 -7.58 -38.74
C GLY A 43 1.67 -9.06 -39.10
N PRO A 44 1.08 -9.89 -38.23
CA PRO A 44 0.88 -11.31 -38.51
C PRO A 44 0.00 -11.53 -39.74
N LYS A 45 0.46 -12.32 -40.72
CA LYS A 45 -0.31 -12.61 -41.95
C LYS A 45 -1.70 -13.18 -41.68
N LEU A 46 -1.85 -14.02 -40.65
CA LEU A 46 -3.15 -14.58 -40.25
C LEU A 46 -4.11 -13.50 -39.72
N ALA A 47 -3.58 -12.49 -39.01
CA ALA A 47 -4.38 -11.37 -38.51
C ALA A 47 -4.79 -10.42 -39.64
N ALA A 48 -3.95 -10.26 -40.67
CA ALA A 48 -4.28 -9.48 -41.85
C ALA A 48 -5.45 -10.06 -42.68
N ILE A 49 -5.71 -11.37 -42.59
CA ILE A 49 -6.75 -12.05 -43.39
C ILE A 49 -7.97 -12.50 -42.57
N SER A 50 -7.89 -12.47 -41.24
CA SER A 50 -8.96 -12.95 -40.35
C SER A 50 -8.96 -12.24 -39.01
N ASN A 51 -10.15 -12.02 -38.44
CA ASN A 51 -10.33 -11.59 -37.05
C ASN A 51 -9.99 -12.68 -36.01
N GLY A 52 -9.76 -13.92 -36.46
CA GLY A 52 -9.59 -15.09 -35.60
C GLY A 52 -8.47 -14.95 -34.56
N PRO A 53 -7.24 -14.58 -34.96
CA PRO A 53 -6.15 -14.35 -34.03
C PRO A 53 -6.46 -13.28 -32.98
N TYR A 54 -7.03 -12.14 -33.41
CA TYR A 54 -7.43 -11.06 -32.51
C TYR A 54 -8.41 -11.55 -31.43
N CYS A 55 -9.48 -12.24 -31.85
CA CYS A 55 -10.46 -12.81 -30.94
C CYS A 55 -9.86 -13.89 -30.01
N ALA A 56 -8.95 -14.72 -30.52
CA ALA A 56 -8.28 -15.73 -29.72
C ALA A 56 -7.40 -15.12 -28.62
N TRP A 57 -6.65 -14.05 -28.94
CA TRP A 57 -5.85 -13.32 -27.96
C TRP A 57 -6.72 -12.62 -26.92
N PHE A 58 -7.83 -12.02 -27.36
CA PHE A 58 -8.78 -11.32 -26.49
C PHE A 58 -9.47 -12.28 -25.50
N MET A 59 -9.98 -13.41 -26.00
CA MET A 59 -10.61 -14.43 -25.16
C MET A 59 -9.60 -15.16 -24.26
N GLY A 60 -8.34 -15.23 -24.67
CA GLY A 60 -7.27 -15.93 -23.94
C GLY A 60 -6.68 -15.18 -22.75
N GLY A 61 -7.21 -14.02 -22.36
CA GLY A 61 -6.79 -13.33 -21.13
C GLY A 61 -5.45 -12.57 -21.23
N ARG A 62 -4.70 -12.69 -22.33
CA ARG A 62 -3.33 -12.16 -22.46
C ARG A 62 -3.15 -11.24 -23.67
N GLN A 63 -4.24 -10.71 -24.21
CA GLN A 63 -4.22 -9.85 -25.40
C GLN A 63 -3.24 -8.66 -25.30
N PRO A 64 -3.22 -7.86 -24.21
CA PRO A 64 -2.37 -6.67 -24.16
C PRO A 64 -0.89 -7.02 -24.29
N TYR A 65 -0.44 -8.09 -23.62
CA TYR A 65 0.92 -8.61 -23.74
C TYR A 65 1.21 -9.14 -25.14
N LYS A 66 0.22 -9.76 -25.79
CA LYS A 66 0.39 -10.20 -27.18
C LYS A 66 0.53 -9.02 -28.13
N ILE A 67 -0.22 -7.94 -27.94
CA ILE A 67 -0.09 -6.72 -28.73
C ILE A 67 1.26 -6.03 -28.48
N LEU A 68 1.73 -6.00 -27.23
CA LEU A 68 3.08 -5.54 -26.88
C LEU A 68 4.18 -6.33 -27.63
N ASP A 69 4.13 -7.66 -27.61
CA ASP A 69 5.05 -8.53 -28.38
C ASP A 69 5.02 -8.21 -29.89
N LEU A 70 3.84 -7.91 -30.43
CA LEU A 70 3.72 -7.51 -31.83
C LEU A 70 4.36 -6.14 -32.10
N HIS A 71 4.18 -5.15 -31.23
CA HIS A 71 4.83 -3.84 -31.36
C HIS A 71 6.34 -3.95 -31.25
N GLN A 72 6.86 -4.71 -30.29
CA GLN A 72 8.30 -4.97 -30.15
C GLN A 72 8.90 -5.64 -31.40
N ARG A 73 8.11 -6.44 -32.12
CA ARG A 73 8.55 -7.15 -33.34
C ARG A 73 8.40 -6.36 -34.63
N TYR A 74 7.30 -5.63 -34.79
CA TYR A 74 6.91 -5.01 -36.05
C TYR A 74 7.02 -3.48 -36.05
N GLY A 75 7.25 -2.87 -34.89
CA GLY A 75 7.41 -1.43 -34.73
C GLY A 75 6.13 -0.72 -34.27
N PRO A 76 6.06 0.62 -34.42
CA PRO A 76 5.07 1.46 -33.77
C PRO A 76 3.64 1.32 -34.31
N VAL A 77 3.48 0.78 -35.52
CA VAL A 77 2.18 0.60 -36.19
C VAL A 77 2.05 -0.84 -36.67
N VAL A 78 1.04 -1.55 -36.17
CA VAL A 78 0.83 -2.98 -36.46
C VAL A 78 -0.59 -3.25 -36.91
N ARG A 79 -0.74 -4.01 -38.01
CA ARG A 79 -2.03 -4.53 -38.47
C ARG A 79 -2.45 -5.75 -37.65
N THR A 80 -3.45 -5.58 -36.79
CA THR A 80 -3.90 -6.58 -35.81
C THR A 80 -5.19 -7.29 -36.20
N ALA A 81 -5.91 -6.78 -37.20
CA ALA A 81 -7.01 -7.45 -37.88
C ALA A 81 -7.10 -6.98 -39.35
N PRO A 82 -8.00 -7.54 -40.19
CA PRO A 82 -8.08 -7.20 -41.61
C PRO A 82 -8.22 -5.69 -41.89
N ASN A 83 -8.98 -4.97 -41.06
CA ASN A 83 -9.23 -3.54 -41.20
C ASN A 83 -8.85 -2.74 -39.94
N GLU A 84 -7.90 -3.25 -39.14
CA GLU A 84 -7.51 -2.68 -37.84
C GLU A 84 -6.01 -2.44 -37.73
N LEU A 85 -5.65 -1.25 -37.25
CA LEU A 85 -4.29 -0.86 -36.88
C LEU A 85 -4.20 -0.56 -35.37
N SER A 86 -3.19 -1.15 -34.73
CA SER A 86 -2.74 -0.81 -33.38
C SER A 86 -1.53 0.11 -33.48
N PHE A 87 -1.54 1.16 -32.67
CA PHE A 87 -0.43 2.10 -32.48
C PHE A 87 0.06 2.04 -31.04
N ASN A 88 1.29 2.48 -30.77
CA ASN A 88 1.82 2.59 -29.41
C ASN A 88 2.63 3.88 -29.15
N THR A 89 2.43 4.95 -29.91
CA THR A 89 3.23 6.18 -29.81
C THR A 89 2.51 7.30 -29.06
N ALA A 90 3.26 8.29 -28.58
CA ALA A 90 2.69 9.51 -28.01
C ALA A 90 1.86 10.32 -29.04
N GLN A 91 2.27 10.30 -30.31
CA GLN A 91 1.58 11.03 -31.36
C GLN A 91 0.24 10.38 -31.73
N SER A 92 0.16 9.04 -31.75
CA SER A 92 -1.10 8.34 -32.04
C SER A 92 -2.19 8.63 -31.00
N TRP A 93 -1.83 8.90 -29.73
CA TRP A 93 -2.78 9.36 -28.73
C TRP A 93 -3.44 10.70 -29.12
N LYS A 94 -2.63 11.67 -29.56
CA LYS A 94 -3.08 13.00 -29.96
C LYS A 94 -3.92 12.93 -31.23
N ASP A 95 -3.53 12.09 -32.18
CA ASP A 95 -4.19 11.96 -33.47
C ASP A 95 -5.53 11.22 -33.40
N ILE A 96 -5.62 10.16 -32.61
CA ILE A 96 -6.82 9.31 -32.54
C ILE A 96 -7.86 9.86 -31.55
N TYR A 97 -7.41 10.40 -30.42
CA TYR A 97 -8.31 10.76 -29.31
C TYR A 97 -8.39 12.26 -29.05
N GLY A 98 -7.38 13.03 -29.48
CA GLY A 98 -7.29 14.47 -29.26
C GLY A 98 -8.26 15.28 -30.13
N PHE A 99 -8.40 16.56 -29.77
CA PHE A 99 -9.06 17.54 -30.64
C PHE A 99 -8.02 18.13 -31.59
N ARG A 100 -8.25 18.01 -32.91
CA ARG A 100 -7.35 18.51 -33.95
C ARG A 100 -8.07 19.53 -34.81
N GLN A 101 -7.54 20.76 -34.86
CA GLN A 101 -8.13 21.85 -35.64
C GLN A 101 -8.12 21.49 -37.13
N GLY A 102 -9.29 21.55 -37.78
CA GLY A 102 -9.43 21.21 -39.20
C GLY A 102 -9.61 19.72 -39.51
N HIS A 103 -9.64 18.86 -38.49
CA HIS A 103 -9.89 17.42 -38.65
C HIS A 103 -11.24 17.02 -38.07
N GLN A 104 -11.86 15.97 -38.62
CA GLN A 104 -13.07 15.39 -38.06
C GLN A 104 -12.72 14.54 -36.82
N THR A 105 -13.63 14.51 -35.83
CA THR A 105 -13.46 13.66 -34.65
C THR A 105 -13.65 12.19 -35.02
N PHE A 106 -12.72 11.34 -34.63
CA PHE A 106 -12.85 9.91 -34.91
C PHE A 106 -13.93 9.33 -33.99
N ILE A 107 -14.92 8.66 -34.58
CA ILE A 107 -16.05 8.12 -33.82
C ILE A 107 -15.68 6.77 -33.18
N LYS A 108 -16.37 6.39 -32.11
CA LYS A 108 -16.25 5.04 -31.52
C LYS A 108 -16.67 3.97 -32.54
N SER A 109 -15.94 2.86 -32.61
CA SER A 109 -16.33 1.74 -33.48
C SER A 109 -17.56 0.99 -32.95
N ASP A 110 -18.04 0.04 -33.75
CA ASP A 110 -19.11 -0.90 -33.40
C ASP A 110 -18.78 -1.81 -32.20
N PHE A 111 -17.51 -1.87 -31.76
CA PHE A 111 -17.12 -2.45 -30.48
C PHE A 111 -18.02 -1.96 -29.31
N TYR A 112 -18.44 -0.70 -29.35
CA TYR A 112 -19.19 -0.06 -28.27
C TYR A 112 -20.69 -0.36 -28.28
N ASP A 113 -21.30 -0.88 -29.37
CA ASP A 113 -22.75 -1.18 -29.33
C ASP A 113 -23.08 -2.43 -28.50
N GLY A 114 -22.08 -3.19 -28.03
CA GLY A 114 -22.30 -4.25 -27.04
C GLY A 114 -22.56 -3.74 -25.62
N GLY A 115 -22.41 -2.43 -25.39
CA GLY A 115 -22.60 -1.77 -24.09
C GLY A 115 -23.91 -0.99 -23.94
N SER A 116 -24.96 -1.31 -24.71
CA SER A 116 -26.28 -0.73 -24.50
C SER A 116 -26.90 -1.23 -23.19
N PHE A 117 -27.51 -0.33 -22.42
CA PHE A 117 -28.22 -0.67 -21.19
C PHE A 117 -29.71 -0.89 -21.50
N ALA A 118 -30.26 -2.01 -21.03
CA ALA A 118 -31.62 -2.48 -21.24
C ALA A 118 -32.03 -2.59 -22.72
N ASP A 119 -31.06 -2.75 -23.64
CA ASP A 119 -31.25 -2.70 -25.10
C ASP A 119 -32.04 -1.46 -25.58
N ARG A 120 -32.02 -0.37 -24.79
CA ARG A 120 -32.92 0.78 -24.97
C ARG A 120 -32.21 2.13 -24.95
N VAL A 121 -31.16 2.27 -24.14
CA VAL A 121 -30.45 3.55 -23.97
C VAL A 121 -28.93 3.36 -23.98
N HIS A 122 -28.23 4.37 -24.48
CA HIS A 122 -26.78 4.46 -24.41
C HIS A 122 -26.34 5.22 -23.16
N SER A 123 -25.21 4.82 -22.61
CA SER A 123 -24.56 5.54 -21.53
C SER A 123 -23.44 6.43 -22.10
N ILE A 124 -22.77 7.20 -21.24
CA ILE A 124 -21.64 8.05 -21.64
C ILE A 124 -20.48 7.20 -22.18
N VAL A 125 -20.35 5.96 -21.70
CA VAL A 125 -19.33 5.01 -22.14
C VAL A 125 -19.70 4.35 -23.48
N SER A 126 -20.98 4.03 -23.74
CA SER A 126 -21.37 3.36 -24.98
C SER A 126 -21.78 4.30 -26.12
N GLU A 127 -22.21 5.54 -25.84
CA GLU A 127 -22.64 6.50 -26.86
C GLU A 127 -21.52 6.79 -27.86
N ARG A 128 -21.82 6.63 -29.16
CA ARG A 128 -20.88 6.74 -30.27
C ARG A 128 -20.99 8.08 -30.98
N GLU A 129 -22.18 8.65 -31.06
CA GLU A 129 -22.42 9.91 -31.76
C GLU A 129 -21.77 11.07 -31.00
N PRO A 130 -20.85 11.85 -31.62
CA PRO A 130 -20.17 12.96 -30.96
C PRO A 130 -21.11 14.02 -30.37
N VAL A 131 -22.22 14.35 -31.05
CA VAL A 131 -23.17 15.37 -30.59
C VAL A 131 -23.89 14.92 -29.32
N GLU A 132 -24.52 13.74 -29.35
CA GLU A 132 -25.24 13.16 -28.22
C GLU A 132 -24.31 12.95 -27.02
N HIS A 133 -23.12 12.42 -27.25
CA HIS A 133 -22.13 12.28 -26.18
C HIS A 133 -21.70 13.65 -25.61
N GLY A 134 -21.57 14.68 -26.44
CA GLY A 134 -21.27 16.04 -26.01
C GLY A 134 -22.35 16.58 -25.08
N MET A 135 -23.62 16.31 -25.37
CA MET A 135 -24.76 16.64 -24.51
C MET A 135 -24.68 15.86 -23.19
N MET A 136 -24.46 14.55 -23.24
CA MET A 136 -24.26 13.70 -22.05
C MET A 136 -23.14 14.23 -21.15
N ARG A 137 -21.98 14.52 -21.75
CA ARG A 137 -20.81 14.99 -21.01
C ARG A 137 -21.06 16.33 -20.33
N ARG A 138 -21.84 17.23 -20.94
CA ARG A 138 -22.14 18.56 -20.39
C ARG A 138 -22.81 18.46 -19.02
N TYR A 139 -23.94 17.75 -18.91
CA TYR A 139 -24.65 17.65 -17.63
C TYR A 139 -23.96 16.73 -16.62
N LEU A 140 -23.18 15.74 -17.07
CA LEU A 140 -22.43 14.86 -16.17
C LEU A 140 -21.20 15.54 -15.57
N SER A 141 -20.45 16.31 -16.37
CA SER A 141 -19.16 16.89 -15.97
C SER A 141 -19.21 17.79 -14.75
N HIS A 142 -20.35 18.43 -14.46
CA HIS A 142 -20.53 19.24 -13.26
C HIS A 142 -20.31 18.44 -11.98
N ALA A 143 -20.80 17.20 -11.93
CA ALA A 143 -20.65 16.31 -10.77
C ALA A 143 -19.19 15.91 -10.48
N PHE A 144 -18.33 15.98 -11.51
CA PHE A 144 -16.91 15.59 -11.45
C PHE A 144 -15.97 16.81 -11.51
N SER A 145 -16.50 18.03 -11.40
CA SER A 145 -15.71 19.26 -11.38
C SER A 145 -14.91 19.38 -10.08
N ASP A 146 -13.79 20.11 -10.09
CA ASP A 146 -12.96 20.32 -8.89
C ASP A 146 -13.75 20.94 -7.73
N HIS A 147 -14.67 21.85 -8.05
CA HIS A 147 -15.57 22.44 -7.06
C HIS A 147 -16.47 21.39 -6.42
N SER A 148 -17.18 20.57 -7.22
CA SER A 148 -18.07 19.53 -6.68
C SER A 148 -17.32 18.46 -5.90
N LEU A 149 -16.14 18.05 -6.38
CA LEU A 149 -15.31 17.08 -5.68
C LEU A 149 -14.80 17.62 -4.34
N THR A 150 -14.51 18.92 -4.24
CA THR A 150 -14.14 19.56 -2.96
C THR A 150 -15.29 19.51 -1.96
N GLU A 151 -16.54 19.76 -2.39
CA GLU A 151 -17.71 19.65 -1.52
C GLU A 151 -18.07 18.19 -1.16
N GLN A 152 -17.62 17.23 -1.97
CA GLN A 152 -17.83 15.79 -1.78
C GLN A 152 -16.71 15.11 -0.99
N GLU A 153 -15.59 15.81 -0.77
CA GLU A 153 -14.36 15.23 -0.21
C GLU A 153 -14.63 14.49 1.11
N PHE A 154 -15.48 15.05 1.98
CA PHE A 154 -15.79 14.45 3.28
C PHE A 154 -16.44 13.05 3.16
N LEU A 155 -17.18 12.78 2.07
CA LEU A 155 -17.80 11.48 1.80
C LEU A 155 -16.74 10.45 1.44
N ILE A 156 -15.78 10.87 0.60
CA ILE A 156 -14.66 10.04 0.15
C ILE A 156 -13.72 9.78 1.32
N ALA A 157 -13.32 10.83 2.04
CA ALA A 157 -12.43 10.77 3.18
C ALA A 157 -12.96 9.83 4.27
N LYS A 158 -14.26 9.89 4.59
CA LYS A 158 -14.90 9.00 5.57
C LYS A 158 -14.69 7.53 5.23
N THR A 159 -14.89 7.13 3.97
CA THR A 159 -14.71 5.73 3.55
C THR A 159 -13.24 5.32 3.54
N ILE A 160 -12.34 6.22 3.12
CA ILE A 160 -10.88 5.97 3.17
C ILE A 160 -10.43 5.80 4.62
N ASP A 161 -10.89 6.65 5.55
CA ASP A 161 -10.56 6.56 6.97
C ASP A 161 -11.01 5.24 7.58
N ARG A 162 -12.23 4.83 7.24
CA ARG A 162 -12.76 3.54 7.67
C ARG A 162 -11.93 2.37 7.11
N PHE A 163 -11.47 2.46 5.87
CA PHE A 163 -10.61 1.45 5.27
C PHE A 163 -9.21 1.39 5.92
N VAL A 164 -8.62 2.54 6.26
CA VAL A 164 -7.34 2.61 6.97
C VAL A 164 -7.46 2.02 8.38
N GLU A 165 -8.58 2.26 9.08
CA GLU A 165 -8.88 1.65 10.38
C GLU A 165 -8.98 0.12 10.26
N GLN A 166 -9.76 -0.38 9.29
CA GLN A 166 -9.91 -1.82 9.05
C GLN A 166 -8.58 -2.49 8.65
N THR A 167 -7.73 -1.78 7.93
CA THR A 167 -6.36 -2.22 7.60
C THR A 167 -5.54 -2.45 8.87
N GLY A 168 -5.66 -1.59 9.89
CA GLY A 168 -4.99 -1.78 11.19
C GLY A 168 -5.53 -2.99 11.95
N ILE A 169 -6.85 -3.17 12.01
CA ILE A 169 -7.51 -4.27 12.72
C ILE A 169 -7.13 -5.63 12.13
N ARG A 170 -7.08 -5.73 10.80
CA ARG A 170 -6.83 -6.98 10.06
C ARG A 170 -5.35 -7.21 9.77
N GLY A 171 -4.57 -6.13 9.71
CA GLY A 171 -3.21 -6.08 9.20
C GLY A 171 -2.21 -7.00 9.89
N ALA A 172 -2.32 -7.18 11.21
CA ALA A 172 -1.37 -7.96 11.98
C ALA A 172 -1.30 -9.44 11.55
N LYS A 173 -2.45 -10.04 11.17
CA LYS A 173 -2.55 -11.44 10.76
C LYS A 173 -2.26 -11.67 9.27
N GLY A 174 -2.13 -10.59 8.51
CA GLY A 174 -2.08 -10.64 7.06
C GLY A 174 -3.47 -10.66 6.44
N PHE A 175 -3.68 -9.88 5.37
CA PHE A 175 -4.93 -9.85 4.63
C PHE A 175 -4.70 -9.47 3.16
N ASP A 176 -5.71 -9.69 2.32
CA ASP A 176 -5.67 -9.30 0.92
C ASP A 176 -6.04 -7.82 0.78
N ILE A 177 -5.04 -6.95 0.67
CA ILE A 177 -5.26 -5.51 0.55
C ILE A 177 -5.87 -5.14 -0.80
N GLY A 178 -5.65 -5.96 -1.85
CA GLY A 178 -6.26 -5.77 -3.16
C GLY A 178 -7.79 -5.80 -3.07
N ASN A 179 -8.33 -6.84 -2.43
CA ASN A 179 -9.78 -6.92 -2.12
C ASN A 179 -10.23 -5.74 -1.25
N GLY A 180 -9.40 -5.30 -0.30
CA GLY A 180 -9.66 -4.12 0.51
C GLY A 180 -9.85 -2.83 -0.31
N PHE A 181 -9.01 -2.61 -1.32
CA PHE A 181 -9.14 -1.47 -2.24
C PHE A 181 -10.39 -1.57 -3.11
N GLU A 182 -10.76 -2.77 -3.56
CA GLU A 182 -12.02 -3.01 -4.29
C GLU A 182 -13.22 -2.63 -3.42
N MET A 183 -13.25 -3.05 -2.16
CA MET A 183 -14.35 -2.72 -1.25
C MET A 183 -14.44 -1.22 -0.97
N MET A 184 -13.29 -0.56 -0.73
CA MET A 184 -13.22 0.87 -0.47
C MET A 184 -13.77 1.68 -1.65
N THR A 185 -13.30 1.40 -2.86
CA THR A 185 -13.71 2.15 -4.06
C THR A 185 -15.17 1.86 -4.44
N PHE A 186 -15.66 0.64 -4.18
CA PHE A 186 -17.07 0.29 -4.36
C PHE A 186 -17.98 1.05 -3.38
N ASP A 187 -17.58 1.18 -2.11
CA ASP A 187 -18.34 1.97 -1.14
C ASP A 187 -18.30 3.47 -1.43
N ILE A 188 -17.16 4.02 -1.87
CA ILE A 188 -17.04 5.43 -2.29
C ILE A 188 -18.02 5.71 -3.43
N ILE A 189 -18.00 4.89 -4.49
CA ILE A 189 -18.88 5.15 -5.64
C ILE A 189 -20.34 4.88 -5.31
N GLY A 190 -20.64 3.94 -4.41
CA GLY A 190 -21.99 3.73 -3.89
C GLY A 190 -22.54 4.99 -3.22
N ASP A 191 -21.74 5.55 -2.32
CA ASP A 191 -22.11 6.74 -1.57
C ASP A 191 -22.21 7.98 -2.48
N LEU A 192 -21.35 8.11 -3.50
CA LEU A 192 -21.40 9.22 -4.46
C LEU A 192 -22.50 9.07 -5.52
N ALA A 193 -22.77 7.88 -6.05
CA ALA A 193 -23.73 7.68 -7.13
C ALA A 193 -25.16 7.44 -6.63
N PHE A 194 -25.33 6.81 -5.45
CA PHE A 194 -26.65 6.40 -4.93
C PHE A 194 -26.95 6.93 -3.53
N GLY A 195 -26.02 7.64 -2.89
CA GLY A 195 -26.20 8.17 -1.53
C GLY A 195 -26.26 7.11 -0.44
N GLU A 196 -25.82 5.88 -0.73
CA GLU A 196 -25.70 4.76 0.21
C GLU A 196 -24.46 3.92 -0.08
N THR A 197 -23.70 3.54 0.95
CA THR A 197 -22.58 2.60 0.85
C THR A 197 -23.08 1.17 0.69
N PHE A 198 -22.25 0.27 0.16
CA PHE A 198 -22.58 -1.16 0.05
C PHE A 198 -22.09 -1.99 1.25
N GLY A 199 -21.33 -1.39 2.17
CA GLY A 199 -20.82 -2.04 3.37
C GLY A 199 -19.65 -3.00 3.11
N GLY A 200 -18.95 -2.80 1.99
CA GLY A 200 -17.80 -3.61 1.61
C GLY A 200 -16.63 -3.43 2.58
N VAL A 201 -16.37 -2.21 3.04
CA VAL A 201 -15.22 -1.93 3.93
C VAL A 201 -15.40 -2.57 5.31
N GLU A 202 -16.60 -2.51 5.89
CA GLU A 202 -16.87 -3.17 7.17
C GLU A 202 -16.78 -4.69 7.08
N SER A 203 -17.43 -5.27 6.07
CA SER A 203 -17.53 -6.72 5.93
C SER A 203 -16.24 -7.36 5.39
N PHE A 204 -15.48 -6.60 4.57
CA PHE A 204 -14.42 -7.11 3.70
C PHE A 204 -14.91 -8.15 2.66
N GLU A 205 -16.23 -8.18 2.43
CA GLU A 205 -16.88 -9.11 1.50
C GLU A 205 -17.47 -8.35 0.31
N PRO A 206 -17.29 -8.85 -0.92
CA PRO A 206 -17.83 -8.20 -2.10
C PRO A 206 -19.36 -8.17 -2.07
N HIS A 207 -19.94 -7.00 -2.28
CA HIS A 207 -21.37 -6.87 -2.49
C HIS A 207 -21.79 -7.75 -3.70
N PRO A 208 -22.91 -8.49 -3.65
CA PRO A 208 -23.30 -9.41 -4.73
C PRO A 208 -23.33 -8.76 -6.12
N TRP A 209 -23.65 -7.46 -6.18
CA TRP A 209 -23.63 -6.68 -7.40
C TRP A 209 -22.26 -6.66 -8.10
N ILE A 210 -21.14 -6.63 -7.36
CA ILE A 210 -19.77 -6.67 -7.93
C ILE A 210 -19.61 -7.89 -8.83
N SER A 211 -20.01 -9.07 -8.34
CA SER A 211 -19.88 -10.33 -9.08
C SER A 211 -20.71 -10.35 -10.36
N ILE A 212 -21.89 -9.71 -10.34
CA ILE A 212 -22.79 -9.59 -11.48
C ILE A 212 -22.20 -8.62 -12.51
N THR A 213 -21.73 -7.45 -12.07
CA THR A 213 -21.15 -6.43 -12.93
C THR A 213 -19.83 -6.89 -13.57
N LEU A 214 -18.95 -7.54 -12.82
CA LEU A 214 -17.72 -8.15 -13.36
C LEU A 214 -18.03 -9.30 -14.34
N GLY A 215 -19.10 -10.05 -14.08
CA GLY A 215 -19.63 -11.05 -15.01
C GLY A 215 -20.03 -10.43 -16.36
N ALA A 216 -20.67 -9.25 -16.34
CA ALA A 216 -21.10 -8.52 -17.54
C ALA A 216 -19.92 -8.11 -18.44
N LEU A 217 -18.73 -7.83 -17.90
CA LEU A 217 -17.54 -7.51 -18.69
C LEU A 217 -17.08 -8.65 -19.60
N SER A 218 -17.19 -9.89 -19.11
CA SER A 218 -16.87 -11.08 -19.91
C SER A 218 -17.88 -11.29 -21.05
N GLN A 219 -19.10 -10.73 -20.91
CA GLN A 219 -20.13 -10.74 -21.95
C GLN A 219 -19.82 -9.72 -23.04
N GLY A 220 -19.31 -8.54 -22.69
CA GLY A 220 -18.85 -7.54 -23.66
C GLY A 220 -17.77 -8.08 -24.60
N ALA A 221 -16.81 -8.83 -24.05
CA ALA A 221 -15.78 -9.49 -24.85
C ALA A 221 -16.37 -10.52 -25.83
N LEU A 222 -17.35 -11.31 -25.37
CA LEU A 222 -18.06 -12.28 -26.20
C LEU A 222 -18.91 -11.59 -27.29
N ALA A 223 -19.53 -10.46 -26.98
CA ALA A 223 -20.34 -9.68 -27.92
C ALA A 223 -19.49 -9.17 -29.09
N ASP A 224 -18.28 -8.67 -28.83
CA ASP A 224 -17.33 -8.25 -29.88
C ASP A 224 -16.97 -9.44 -30.81
N VAL A 225 -16.69 -10.61 -30.23
CA VAL A 225 -16.40 -11.83 -31.02
C VAL A 225 -17.59 -12.21 -31.91
N PHE A 226 -18.82 -12.14 -31.38
CA PHE A 226 -20.03 -12.45 -32.16
C PHE A 226 -20.30 -11.44 -33.27
N LYS A 227 -20.01 -10.15 -33.06
CA LYS A 227 -20.07 -9.14 -34.14
C LYS A 227 -19.06 -9.41 -35.24
N ARG A 228 -17.83 -9.80 -34.89
CA ARG A 228 -16.78 -10.17 -35.85
C ARG A 228 -17.09 -11.45 -36.62
N PHE A 229 -17.88 -12.36 -36.04
CA PHE A 229 -18.28 -13.65 -36.63
C PHE A 229 -19.80 -13.91 -36.52
N PRO A 230 -20.65 -13.19 -37.28
CA PRO A 230 -22.10 -13.24 -37.12
C PRO A 230 -22.71 -14.62 -37.43
N ASN A 231 -22.11 -15.38 -38.36
CA ASN A 231 -22.57 -16.75 -38.65
C ASN A 231 -22.24 -17.72 -37.50
N LEU A 232 -21.08 -17.54 -36.86
CA LEU A 232 -20.72 -18.32 -35.66
C LEU A 232 -21.66 -17.97 -34.51
N ALA A 233 -22.00 -16.70 -34.34
CA ALA A 233 -22.98 -16.25 -33.35
C ALA A 233 -24.34 -16.93 -33.56
N LYS A 234 -24.86 -16.97 -34.80
CA LYS A 234 -26.12 -17.67 -35.12
C LYS A 234 -26.10 -19.15 -34.76
N VAL A 235 -25.00 -19.84 -35.08
CA VAL A 235 -24.83 -21.26 -34.73
C VAL A 235 -24.76 -21.44 -33.22
N PHE A 236 -23.99 -20.61 -32.52
CA PHE A 236 -23.89 -20.66 -31.06
C PHE A 236 -25.25 -20.40 -30.38
N LEU A 237 -25.99 -19.40 -30.84
CA LEU A 237 -27.33 -19.06 -30.37
C LEU A 237 -28.31 -20.24 -30.56
N ALA A 238 -28.21 -20.96 -31.67
CA ALA A 238 -29.04 -22.12 -31.95
C ALA A 238 -28.66 -23.35 -31.09
N LEU A 239 -27.37 -23.56 -30.82
CA LEU A 239 -26.88 -24.73 -30.09
C LEU A 239 -26.93 -24.58 -28.56
N PHE A 240 -26.89 -23.36 -28.04
CA PHE A 240 -26.79 -23.09 -26.60
C PHE A 240 -27.84 -22.10 -26.06
N PRO A 241 -29.15 -22.29 -26.31
CA PRO A 241 -30.20 -21.34 -25.92
C PRO A 241 -30.26 -21.10 -24.41
N GLY A 242 -29.98 -22.13 -23.58
CA GLY A 242 -29.97 -22.01 -22.12
C GLY A 242 -28.85 -21.12 -21.56
N LYS A 243 -27.66 -21.14 -22.18
CA LYS A 243 -26.55 -20.25 -21.78
C LYS A 243 -26.87 -18.80 -22.09
N ILE A 244 -27.47 -18.54 -23.25
CA ILE A 244 -27.90 -17.20 -23.67
C ILE A 244 -28.98 -16.67 -22.73
N ARG A 245 -30.00 -17.49 -22.43
CA ARG A 245 -31.05 -17.10 -21.47
C ARG A 245 -30.47 -16.68 -20.11
N LYS A 246 -29.51 -17.45 -19.59
CA LYS A 246 -28.83 -17.13 -18.33
C LYS A 246 -28.06 -15.81 -18.41
N LEU A 247 -27.33 -15.58 -19.52
CA LEU A 247 -26.60 -14.33 -19.72
C LEU A 247 -27.55 -13.13 -19.76
N THR A 248 -28.61 -13.19 -20.56
CA THR A 248 -29.63 -12.13 -20.65
C THR A 248 -30.33 -11.89 -19.32
N GLU A 249 -30.59 -12.93 -18.53
CA GLU A 249 -31.20 -12.80 -17.19
C GLU A 249 -30.25 -12.09 -16.21
N GLN A 250 -28.95 -12.40 -16.23
CA GLN A 250 -27.96 -11.70 -15.40
C GLN A 250 -27.81 -10.23 -15.80
N THR A 251 -27.82 -9.92 -17.10
CA THR A 251 -27.77 -8.52 -17.59
C THR A 251 -29.00 -7.74 -17.10
N ARG A 252 -30.20 -8.33 -17.21
CA ARG A 252 -31.43 -7.70 -16.71
C ARG A 252 -31.41 -7.49 -15.20
N GLN A 253 -30.92 -8.47 -14.43
CA GLN A 253 -30.77 -8.31 -12.98
C GLN A 253 -29.85 -7.14 -12.62
N ASN A 254 -28.72 -6.99 -13.34
CA ASN A 254 -27.81 -5.86 -13.16
C ASN A 254 -28.52 -4.52 -13.44
N GLU A 255 -29.30 -4.48 -14.52
CA GLU A 255 -30.04 -3.30 -14.94
C GLU A 255 -31.13 -2.92 -13.94
N ASP A 256 -31.89 -3.91 -13.45
CA ASP A 256 -32.93 -3.72 -12.44
C ASP A 256 -32.35 -3.21 -11.12
N ILE A 257 -31.20 -3.74 -10.69
CA ILE A 257 -30.51 -3.26 -9.47
C ILE A 257 -30.13 -1.79 -9.62
N ALA A 258 -29.45 -1.43 -10.72
CA ALA A 258 -29.03 -0.06 -10.97
C ALA A 258 -30.23 0.90 -11.07
N PHE A 259 -31.29 0.50 -11.79
CA PHE A 259 -32.50 1.31 -11.92
C PHE A 259 -33.19 1.51 -10.58
N ASN A 260 -33.35 0.45 -9.77
CA ASN A 260 -33.97 0.55 -8.46
C ASN A 260 -33.18 1.44 -7.49
N LEU A 261 -31.84 1.36 -7.50
CA LEU A 261 -30.97 2.24 -6.71
C LEU A 261 -31.16 3.72 -7.08
N VAL A 262 -31.11 4.02 -8.38
CA VAL A 262 -31.33 5.39 -8.88
C VAL A 262 -32.72 5.89 -8.52
N GLN A 263 -33.76 5.07 -8.68
CA GLN A 263 -35.13 5.42 -8.32
C GLN A 263 -35.28 5.73 -6.82
N ARG A 264 -34.72 4.88 -5.94
CA ARG A 264 -34.72 5.14 -4.49
C ARG A 264 -34.03 6.47 -4.17
N ARG A 265 -32.89 6.76 -4.80
CA ARG A 265 -32.15 7.99 -4.57
C ARG A 265 -32.87 9.23 -5.10
N ILE A 266 -33.55 9.15 -6.25
CA ILE A 266 -34.38 10.24 -6.80
C ILE A 266 -35.58 10.54 -5.89
N GLN A 267 -36.23 9.51 -5.34
CA GLN A 267 -37.39 9.68 -4.46
C GLN A 267 -37.00 10.25 -3.08
N ARG A 268 -35.74 10.10 -2.66
CA ARG A 268 -35.21 10.64 -1.40
C ARG A 268 -34.82 12.11 -1.57
N LYS A 269 -35.62 13.02 -1.02
CA LYS A 269 -35.24 14.44 -0.89
C LYS A 269 -34.10 14.58 0.13
N THR A 270 -32.98 15.14 -0.30
CA THR A 270 -31.80 15.34 0.54
C THR A 270 -30.94 16.48 0.01
N ASP A 271 -30.28 17.19 0.91
CA ASP A 271 -29.32 18.26 0.58
C ASP A 271 -27.89 17.73 0.36
N ARG A 272 -27.73 16.40 0.40
CA ARG A 272 -26.46 15.70 0.17
C ARG A 272 -25.87 16.09 -1.18
N LYS A 273 -24.59 16.49 -1.18
CA LYS A 273 -23.87 16.97 -2.38
C LYS A 273 -23.25 15.86 -3.22
N ASP A 274 -23.94 14.74 -3.40
CA ASP A 274 -23.45 13.61 -4.18
C ASP A 274 -23.58 13.81 -5.70
N PHE A 275 -23.10 12.84 -6.51
CA PHE A 275 -23.15 12.94 -7.96
C PHE A 275 -24.57 13.08 -8.48
N LEU A 276 -25.50 12.28 -7.94
CA LEU A 276 -26.86 12.30 -8.44
C LEU A 276 -27.53 13.63 -8.13
N THR A 277 -27.31 14.26 -6.97
CA THR A 277 -27.79 15.63 -6.71
C THR A 277 -27.32 16.60 -7.80
N ARG A 278 -26.02 16.61 -8.13
CA ARG A 278 -25.47 17.52 -9.16
C ARG A 278 -26.00 17.22 -10.56
N ILE A 279 -26.16 15.95 -10.90
CA ILE A 279 -26.72 15.54 -12.19
C ILE A 279 -28.20 15.91 -12.27
N LEU A 280 -28.97 15.73 -11.20
CA LEU A 280 -30.39 16.09 -11.13
C LEU A 280 -30.61 17.61 -11.21
N GLU A 281 -29.69 18.42 -10.66
CA GLU A 281 -29.70 19.89 -10.77
C GLU A 281 -29.50 20.38 -12.21
N GLN A 282 -28.71 19.64 -13.01
CA GLN A 282 -28.31 20.06 -14.36
C GLN A 282 -29.09 19.37 -15.49
N ARG A 283 -29.70 18.20 -15.22
CA ARG A 283 -30.45 17.48 -16.24
C ARG A 283 -31.74 18.22 -16.60
N ASP A 284 -32.11 18.14 -17.87
CA ASP A 284 -33.47 18.37 -18.30
C ASP A 284 -34.23 17.02 -18.31
N PRO A 285 -35.22 16.80 -17.41
CA PRO A 285 -35.98 15.55 -17.38
C PRO A 285 -36.75 15.25 -18.67
N ALA A 286 -36.99 16.26 -19.52
CA ALA A 286 -37.61 16.06 -20.83
C ALA A 286 -36.64 15.43 -21.85
N GLN A 287 -35.33 15.55 -21.62
CA GLN A 287 -34.28 15.06 -22.52
C GLN A 287 -33.54 13.83 -21.95
N VAL A 288 -33.36 13.77 -20.63
CA VAL A 288 -32.60 12.71 -19.95
C VAL A 288 -33.53 11.89 -19.06
N SER A 289 -33.91 10.70 -19.54
CA SER A 289 -34.78 9.79 -18.80
C SER A 289 -34.10 9.21 -17.56
N ASP A 290 -34.90 8.78 -16.59
CA ASP A 290 -34.38 8.05 -15.42
C ASP A 290 -33.67 6.74 -15.80
N LEU A 291 -34.11 6.09 -16.89
CA LEU A 291 -33.44 4.91 -17.42
C LEU A 291 -32.04 5.25 -17.95
N GLN A 292 -31.87 6.41 -18.57
CA GLN A 292 -30.56 6.90 -19.01
C GLN A 292 -29.66 7.22 -17.81
N LEU A 293 -30.20 7.80 -16.75
CA LEU A 293 -29.44 7.98 -15.50
C LEU A 293 -29.00 6.65 -14.89
N ALA A 294 -29.86 5.62 -14.89
CA ALA A 294 -29.48 4.29 -14.44
C ALA A 294 -28.35 3.69 -15.29
N ALA A 295 -28.37 3.91 -16.60
CA ALA A 295 -27.27 3.52 -17.49
C ALA A 295 -25.95 4.22 -17.13
N HIS A 296 -25.98 5.54 -16.88
CA HIS A 296 -24.80 6.28 -16.41
C HIS A 296 -24.32 5.80 -15.04
N ALA A 297 -25.23 5.55 -14.10
CA ALA A 297 -24.87 5.15 -12.75
C ALA A 297 -24.25 3.74 -12.71
N SER A 298 -24.73 2.82 -13.56
CA SER A 298 -24.11 1.50 -13.73
C SER A 298 -22.66 1.63 -14.25
N ASP A 299 -22.39 2.55 -15.17
CA ASP A 299 -21.03 2.82 -15.63
C ASP A 299 -20.16 3.44 -14.54
N PHE A 300 -20.70 4.33 -13.71
CA PHE A 300 -19.96 4.94 -12.61
C PHE A 300 -19.46 3.87 -11.65
N VAL A 301 -20.31 2.92 -11.27
CA VAL A 301 -19.92 1.82 -10.39
C VAL A 301 -18.77 1.03 -10.98
N LEU A 302 -18.89 0.59 -12.23
CA LEU A 302 -17.87 -0.22 -12.89
C LEU A 302 -16.55 0.55 -13.10
N ALA A 303 -16.63 1.77 -13.63
CA ALA A 303 -15.46 2.57 -13.96
C ALA A 303 -14.77 3.16 -12.72
N GLY A 304 -15.54 3.59 -11.72
CA GLY A 304 -15.05 4.24 -10.51
C GLY A 304 -14.51 3.29 -9.45
N SER A 305 -14.98 2.03 -9.41
CA SER A 305 -14.48 1.05 -8.44
C SER A 305 -13.24 0.31 -8.95
N GLU A 306 -13.42 -0.54 -9.96
CA GLU A 306 -12.41 -1.52 -10.39
C GLU A 306 -11.11 -0.88 -10.89
N THR A 307 -11.19 0.27 -11.56
CA THR A 307 -9.99 0.93 -12.12
C THR A 307 -9.09 1.53 -11.04
N THR A 308 -9.66 2.26 -10.08
CA THR A 308 -8.89 2.83 -8.96
C THR A 308 -8.35 1.72 -8.05
N ALA A 309 -9.16 0.69 -7.76
CA ALA A 309 -8.72 -0.46 -6.98
C ALA A 309 -7.54 -1.18 -7.64
N THR A 310 -7.56 -1.31 -8.97
CA THR A 310 -6.47 -1.88 -9.75
C THR A 310 -5.19 -1.05 -9.66
N ALA A 311 -5.30 0.28 -9.79
CA ALA A 311 -4.17 1.18 -9.66
C ALA A 311 -3.55 1.10 -8.25
N LEU A 312 -4.37 1.18 -7.19
CA LEU A 312 -3.93 1.07 -5.80
C LEU A 312 -3.23 -0.27 -5.52
N SER A 313 -3.81 -1.37 -5.99
CA SER A 313 -3.24 -2.72 -5.81
C SER A 313 -1.89 -2.84 -6.49
N CYS A 314 -1.78 -2.37 -7.73
CA CYS A 314 -0.51 -2.36 -8.46
C CYS A 314 0.55 -1.49 -7.78
N ILE A 315 0.20 -0.25 -7.42
CA ILE A 315 1.12 0.68 -6.76
C ILE A 315 1.64 0.06 -5.46
N MET A 316 0.74 -0.49 -4.64
CA MET A 316 1.12 -1.17 -3.40
C MET A 316 2.05 -2.36 -3.67
N TYR A 317 1.76 -3.20 -4.66
CA TYR A 317 2.64 -4.31 -5.05
C TYR A 317 4.06 -3.81 -5.40
N TYR A 318 4.17 -2.82 -6.29
CA TYR A 318 5.48 -2.34 -6.73
C TYR A 318 6.23 -1.59 -5.62
N LEU A 319 5.55 -0.86 -4.74
CA LEU A 319 6.18 -0.26 -3.55
C LEU A 319 6.80 -1.35 -2.66
N LEU A 320 6.07 -2.43 -2.40
CA LEU A 320 6.56 -3.54 -1.56
C LEU A 320 7.70 -4.33 -2.20
N ARG A 321 7.76 -4.36 -3.54
CA ARG A 321 8.88 -4.96 -4.28
C ARG A 321 10.09 -4.04 -4.38
N ASN A 322 9.94 -2.75 -4.10
CA ASN A 322 11.00 -1.74 -4.22
C ASN A 322 11.16 -0.95 -2.90
N PRO A 323 11.85 -1.51 -1.89
CA PRO A 323 11.96 -0.90 -0.56
C PRO A 323 12.49 0.53 -0.57
N LEU A 324 13.43 0.87 -1.45
CA LEU A 324 13.97 2.23 -1.57
C LEU A 324 12.92 3.24 -2.03
N VAL A 325 12.07 2.86 -2.99
CA VAL A 325 10.97 3.71 -3.48
C VAL A 325 9.93 3.90 -2.38
N MET A 326 9.58 2.82 -1.67
CA MET A 326 8.67 2.89 -0.53
C MET A 326 9.21 3.79 0.59
N MET A 327 10.50 3.68 0.91
CA MET A 327 11.14 4.53 1.91
C MET A 327 11.05 6.02 1.55
N LYS A 328 11.34 6.40 0.30
CA LYS A 328 11.22 7.80 -0.16
C LYS A 328 9.78 8.31 -0.08
N LEU A 329 8.80 7.50 -0.49
CA LEU A 329 7.39 7.85 -0.37
C LEU A 329 6.97 8.05 1.08
N GLN A 330 7.40 7.13 1.96
CA GLN A 330 7.13 7.22 3.39
C GLN A 330 7.81 8.45 4.01
N GLU A 331 9.03 8.78 3.62
CA GLU A 331 9.74 9.98 4.08
C GLU A 331 8.99 11.26 3.67
N GLU A 332 8.62 11.41 2.39
CA GLU A 332 7.83 12.56 1.92
C GLU A 332 6.49 12.66 2.67
N THR A 333 5.75 11.54 2.75
CA THR A 333 4.42 11.53 3.38
C THR A 333 4.50 11.84 4.88
N ARG A 334 5.45 11.24 5.60
CA ARG A 334 5.54 11.34 7.07
C ARG A 334 6.20 12.64 7.54
N SER A 335 6.98 13.31 6.69
CA SER A 335 7.51 14.65 6.97
C SER A 335 6.53 15.77 6.60
N ALA A 336 5.61 15.53 5.66
CA ALA A 336 4.63 16.53 5.24
C ALA A 336 3.47 16.75 6.23
N PHE A 337 3.20 15.80 7.12
CA PHE A 337 2.05 15.86 8.04
C PHE A 337 2.47 15.53 9.47
N HIS A 338 1.94 16.27 10.44
CA HIS A 338 2.19 16.02 11.86
C HIS A 338 1.17 15.04 12.45
N SER A 339 -0.06 15.07 11.95
CA SER A 339 -1.15 14.23 12.42
C SER A 339 -1.93 13.59 11.27
N TYR A 340 -2.59 12.47 11.55
CA TYR A 340 -3.45 11.77 10.58
C TYR A 340 -4.58 12.68 10.07
N ALA A 341 -5.12 13.55 10.93
CA ALA A 341 -6.22 14.46 10.61
C ALA A 341 -5.85 15.54 9.57
N GLU A 342 -4.56 15.83 9.37
CA GLU A 342 -4.10 16.78 8.35
C GLU A 342 -4.17 16.21 6.93
N ILE A 343 -4.29 14.88 6.77
CA ILE A 343 -4.19 14.20 5.48
C ILE A 343 -5.56 14.20 4.79
N ASN A 344 -5.67 14.97 3.70
CA ASN A 344 -6.88 15.10 2.90
C ASN A 344 -6.54 15.33 1.42
N ALA A 345 -7.56 15.45 0.57
CA ALA A 345 -7.38 15.64 -0.87
C ALA A 345 -6.51 16.85 -1.24
N LEU A 346 -6.67 17.97 -0.52
CA LEU A 346 -5.97 19.21 -0.79
C LEU A 346 -4.52 19.14 -0.28
N SER A 347 -4.33 18.65 0.94
CA SER A 347 -3.02 18.61 1.60
C SER A 347 -2.08 17.56 1.01
N THR A 348 -2.61 16.52 0.35
CA THR A 348 -1.83 15.52 -0.40
C THR A 348 -1.49 15.94 -1.83
N SER A 349 -2.16 16.96 -2.37
CA SER A 349 -1.91 17.44 -3.74
C SER A 349 -0.49 17.94 -4.04
N PRO A 350 0.24 18.61 -3.13
CA PRO A 350 1.59 19.10 -3.40
C PRO A 350 2.70 18.04 -3.26
N LEU A 351 2.38 16.81 -2.86
CA LEU A 351 3.37 15.73 -2.67
C LEU A 351 3.85 15.18 -4.01
N LYS A 352 5.03 15.62 -4.43
CA LYS A 352 5.56 15.38 -5.79
C LYS A 352 5.99 13.93 -5.97
N TYR A 353 6.64 13.33 -4.97
CA TYR A 353 7.07 11.94 -5.05
C TYR A 353 5.88 10.99 -5.02
N LEU A 354 4.86 11.24 -4.20
CA LEU A 354 3.58 10.52 -4.25
C LEU A 354 2.93 10.61 -5.63
N GLN A 355 2.88 11.80 -6.23
CA GLN A 355 2.35 11.95 -7.58
C GLN A 355 3.15 11.13 -8.61
N ALA A 356 4.48 11.17 -8.53
CA ALA A 356 5.37 10.40 -9.38
C ALA A 356 5.18 8.88 -9.22
N VAL A 357 5.01 8.39 -7.99
CA VAL A 357 4.70 6.99 -7.68
C VAL A 357 3.38 6.56 -8.33
N ILE A 358 2.35 7.42 -8.25
CA ILE A 358 1.05 7.14 -8.85
C ILE A 358 1.15 7.09 -10.38
N LEU A 359 1.83 8.07 -11.01
CA LEU A 359 2.03 8.09 -12.46
C LEU A 359 2.78 6.84 -12.93
N GLU A 360 3.82 6.44 -12.20
CA GLU A 360 4.58 5.25 -12.55
C GLU A 360 3.77 3.96 -12.39
N GLY A 361 2.91 3.88 -11.37
CA GLY A 361 1.96 2.77 -11.21
C GLY A 361 0.96 2.69 -12.36
N LEU A 362 0.39 3.83 -12.75
CA LEU A 362 -0.53 3.92 -13.87
C LEU A 362 0.14 3.65 -15.22
N ARG A 363 1.44 3.96 -15.37
CA ARG A 363 2.23 3.63 -16.57
C ARG A 363 2.48 2.14 -16.64
N ILE A 364 3.14 1.56 -15.63
CA ILE A 364 3.63 0.19 -15.68
C ILE A 364 2.49 -0.84 -15.74
N TYR A 365 1.33 -0.49 -15.18
CA TYR A 365 0.14 -1.32 -15.17
C TYR A 365 -1.12 -0.47 -15.37
N PRO A 366 -1.41 -0.08 -16.62
CA PRO A 366 -2.58 0.75 -16.93
C PRO A 366 -3.86 0.02 -16.52
N PRO A 367 -4.76 0.62 -15.70
CA PRO A 367 -5.99 -0.05 -15.28
C PRO A 367 -6.88 -0.50 -16.44
N LEU A 368 -6.81 0.22 -17.57
CA LEU A 368 -7.36 -0.19 -18.86
C LEU A 368 -6.21 -0.55 -19.80
N PRO A 369 -5.85 -1.84 -19.94
CA PRO A 369 -4.68 -2.26 -20.71
C PRO A 369 -4.96 -2.53 -22.20
N PHE A 370 -6.23 -2.47 -22.61
CA PHE A 370 -6.66 -2.75 -23.98
C PHE A 370 -6.92 -1.48 -24.77
N ALA A 371 -6.92 -1.61 -26.08
CA ALA A 371 -7.05 -0.48 -26.99
C ALA A 371 -8.50 0.04 -27.06
N LEU A 372 -8.68 1.36 -27.20
CA LEU A 372 -10.00 1.99 -27.33
C LEU A 372 -10.27 2.30 -28.80
N PRO A 373 -10.99 1.46 -29.56
CA PRO A 373 -11.07 1.56 -31.02
C PRO A 373 -11.88 2.77 -31.49
N ARG A 374 -11.38 3.41 -32.54
CA ARG A 374 -12.00 4.53 -33.24
C ARG A 374 -12.03 4.27 -34.73
N VAL A 375 -12.96 4.89 -35.44
CA VAL A 375 -13.12 4.77 -36.89
C VAL A 375 -12.59 6.03 -37.56
N VAL A 376 -11.72 5.85 -38.54
CA VAL A 376 -11.22 6.94 -39.39
C VAL A 376 -12.40 7.54 -40.17
N PRO A 377 -12.59 8.87 -40.15
CA PRO A 377 -13.73 9.56 -40.74
C PRO A 377 -13.82 9.43 -42.27
N GLU A 378 -14.96 9.83 -42.83
CA GLU A 378 -15.14 9.93 -44.28
C GLU A 378 -14.06 10.83 -44.91
N GLY A 379 -13.57 10.45 -46.09
CA GLY A 379 -12.45 11.13 -46.76
C GLY A 379 -11.06 10.66 -46.31
N GLY A 380 -10.95 9.91 -45.20
CA GLY A 380 -9.68 9.47 -44.63
C GLY A 380 -9.01 10.55 -43.79
N ASP A 381 -8.01 10.16 -43.00
CA ASP A 381 -7.24 11.10 -42.17
C ASP A 381 -5.85 10.52 -41.82
N THR A 382 -4.95 11.35 -41.33
CA THR A 382 -3.58 11.00 -40.94
C THR A 382 -3.49 10.64 -39.46
N VAL A 383 -2.82 9.53 -39.15
CA VAL A 383 -2.44 9.12 -37.79
C VAL A 383 -0.97 8.77 -37.79
N ASP A 384 -0.20 9.41 -36.91
CA ASP A 384 1.24 9.16 -36.74
C ASP A 384 2.01 9.26 -38.07
N GLY A 385 1.68 10.30 -38.86
CA GLY A 385 2.27 10.53 -40.20
C GLY A 385 1.74 9.64 -41.32
N HIS A 386 0.84 8.69 -41.04
CA HIS A 386 0.26 7.78 -42.03
C HIS A 386 -1.16 8.18 -42.42
N PHE A 387 -1.40 8.48 -43.70
CA PHE A 387 -2.76 8.66 -44.22
C PHE A 387 -3.50 7.33 -44.27
N LEU A 388 -4.66 7.26 -43.62
CA LEU A 388 -5.50 6.07 -43.50
C LEU A 388 -6.84 6.29 -44.21
N PRO A 389 -7.35 5.28 -44.93
CA PRO A 389 -8.64 5.40 -45.60
C PRO A 389 -9.79 5.40 -44.59
N ALA A 390 -10.89 6.04 -44.99
CA ALA A 390 -12.14 6.05 -44.25
C ALA A 390 -12.59 4.63 -43.85
N GLY A 391 -13.15 4.50 -42.66
CA GLY A 391 -13.62 3.21 -42.14
C GLY A 391 -12.53 2.31 -41.56
N THR A 392 -11.25 2.68 -41.64
CA THR A 392 -10.17 1.97 -40.93
C THR A 392 -10.41 2.09 -39.42
N ILE A 393 -10.29 0.99 -38.68
CA ILE A 393 -10.36 1.02 -37.22
C ILE A 393 -8.94 1.22 -36.68
N VAL A 394 -8.77 2.19 -35.80
CA VAL A 394 -7.49 2.58 -35.20
C VAL A 394 -7.59 2.68 -33.70
N SER A 395 -6.48 2.39 -33.01
CA SER A 395 -6.39 2.56 -31.57
C SER A 395 -4.93 2.68 -31.13
N THR A 396 -4.69 3.34 -30.00
CA THR A 396 -3.39 3.23 -29.30
C THR A 396 -3.52 2.19 -28.19
N ASN A 397 -2.63 1.20 -28.15
CA ASN A 397 -2.65 0.17 -27.11
C ASN A 397 -1.91 0.69 -25.86
N PRO A 398 -2.59 0.86 -24.71
CA PRO A 398 -2.00 1.48 -23.53
C PRO A 398 -0.82 0.70 -22.95
N LEU A 399 -0.94 -0.63 -22.84
CA LEU A 399 0.12 -1.46 -22.29
C LEU A 399 1.35 -1.48 -23.21
N ALA A 400 1.13 -1.60 -24.52
CA ALA A 400 2.22 -1.54 -25.49
C ALA A 400 2.90 -0.17 -25.48
N ALA A 401 2.15 0.93 -25.38
CA ALA A 401 2.72 2.27 -25.32
C ALA A 401 3.55 2.47 -24.04
N SER A 402 3.07 1.96 -22.91
CA SER A 402 3.76 2.07 -21.62
C SER A 402 4.98 1.16 -21.44
N LEU A 403 5.00 -0.04 -22.06
CA LEU A 403 6.03 -1.06 -21.81
C LEU A 403 7.00 -1.30 -22.98
N ASP A 404 6.90 -0.51 -24.06
CA ASP A 404 7.85 -0.57 -25.17
C ASP A 404 9.10 0.27 -24.86
N ALA A 405 10.27 -0.32 -25.10
CA ALA A 405 11.57 0.31 -24.91
C ALA A 405 11.80 1.49 -25.88
N ALA A 406 11.02 1.59 -26.96
CA ALA A 406 11.02 2.76 -27.84
C ALA A 406 10.42 4.02 -27.18
N ASN A 407 9.61 3.85 -26.13
CA ASN A 407 8.98 4.96 -25.40
C ASN A 407 9.57 5.17 -24.00
N PHE A 408 9.99 4.10 -23.32
CA PHE A 408 10.48 4.18 -21.95
C PHE A 408 11.76 3.34 -21.78
N GLU A 409 12.83 3.94 -21.29
CA GLU A 409 14.07 3.25 -20.97
C GLU A 409 13.81 2.26 -19.83
N ALA A 410 14.30 1.01 -19.88
CA ALA A 410 14.01 -0.02 -18.86
C ALA A 410 12.52 -0.07 -18.43
N PRO A 411 11.60 -0.35 -19.37
CA PRO A 411 10.17 -0.09 -19.20
C PRO A 411 9.47 -0.92 -18.13
N TYR A 412 10.07 -2.04 -17.72
CA TYR A 412 9.56 -2.95 -16.68
C TYR A 412 10.04 -2.59 -15.27
N ASP A 413 10.99 -1.67 -15.12
CA ASP A 413 11.42 -1.20 -13.80
C ASP A 413 10.45 -0.16 -13.27
N PHE A 414 10.10 -0.24 -11.99
CA PHE A 414 9.27 0.75 -11.32
C PHE A 414 10.13 1.93 -10.84
N LYS A 415 10.18 3.00 -11.63
CA LYS A 415 11.03 4.18 -11.38
C LYS A 415 10.22 5.48 -11.35
N PRO A 416 9.66 5.88 -10.19
CA PRO A 416 8.95 7.15 -10.05
C PRO A 416 9.78 8.37 -10.47
N GLU A 417 11.10 8.31 -10.36
CA GLU A 417 12.02 9.40 -10.69
C GLU A 417 11.87 9.93 -12.12
N ARG A 418 11.33 9.12 -13.06
CA ARG A 418 11.01 9.54 -14.45
C ARG A 418 10.05 10.73 -14.52
N TRP A 419 9.25 10.93 -13.47
CA TRP A 419 8.20 11.95 -13.41
C TRP A 419 8.60 13.20 -12.63
N LEU A 420 9.82 13.24 -12.09
CA LEU A 420 10.31 14.35 -11.25
C LEU A 420 11.29 15.25 -12.00
N GLU A 421 12.20 14.63 -12.75
CA GLU A 421 13.24 15.31 -13.52
C GLU A 421 13.00 15.12 -15.02
N LYS A 422 13.53 16.04 -15.83
CA LYS A 422 13.44 15.92 -17.28
C LYS A 422 14.37 14.79 -17.74
N ASN A 423 13.83 13.60 -17.96
CA ASN A 423 14.52 12.53 -18.67
C ASN A 423 14.33 12.74 -20.18
N GLU A 424 15.42 12.80 -20.95
CA GLU A 424 15.35 12.87 -22.42
C GLU A 424 15.21 11.49 -23.08
N GLU A 425 15.39 10.41 -22.30
CA GLU A 425 15.28 9.03 -22.77
C GLU A 425 13.83 8.48 -22.72
N ASP A 426 12.95 9.12 -21.94
CA ASP A 426 11.55 8.70 -21.79
C ASP A 426 10.57 9.64 -22.51
N ILE A 427 9.64 9.06 -23.27
CA ILE A 427 8.51 9.75 -23.90
C ILE A 427 7.29 9.65 -22.99
N LEU A 428 7.25 10.48 -21.93
CA LEU A 428 6.20 10.44 -20.91
C LEU A 428 4.77 10.53 -21.50
N ASP A 429 4.59 11.29 -22.58
CA ASP A 429 3.32 11.45 -23.30
C ASP A 429 2.77 10.14 -23.90
N ALA A 430 3.59 9.08 -24.02
CA ALA A 430 3.14 7.76 -24.47
C ALA A 430 2.23 7.08 -23.43
N SER A 431 2.32 7.47 -22.15
CA SER A 431 1.43 6.99 -21.10
C SER A 431 0.26 7.95 -20.89
N GLN A 432 -0.93 7.53 -21.30
CA GLN A 432 -2.17 8.32 -21.14
C GLN A 432 -3.23 7.51 -20.37
N PRO A 433 -3.04 7.25 -19.07
CA PRO A 433 -3.93 6.39 -18.29
C PRO A 433 -5.37 6.91 -18.18
N PHE A 434 -5.56 8.22 -18.37
CA PHE A 434 -6.88 8.87 -18.38
C PHE A 434 -7.39 9.19 -19.80
N SER A 435 -6.68 8.77 -20.85
CA SER A 435 -6.93 9.15 -22.25
C SER A 435 -6.94 10.68 -22.47
N LEU A 436 -7.27 11.11 -23.69
CA LEU A 436 -7.22 12.51 -24.12
C LEU A 436 -8.53 12.95 -24.81
N GLY A 437 -8.69 14.26 -24.97
CA GLY A 437 -9.73 14.88 -25.78
C GLY A 437 -11.16 14.76 -25.23
N PRO A 438 -12.19 14.92 -26.08
CA PRO A 438 -13.59 15.01 -25.65
C PRO A 438 -14.14 13.72 -25.02
N ARG A 439 -13.43 12.60 -25.19
CA ARG A 439 -13.77 11.29 -24.62
C ARG A 439 -12.85 10.88 -23.46
N GLY A 440 -11.95 11.76 -23.01
CA GLY A 440 -11.05 11.49 -21.87
C GLY A 440 -11.83 11.17 -20.58
N CYS A 441 -11.17 10.52 -19.63
CA CYS A 441 -11.80 10.05 -18.39
C CYS A 441 -12.56 11.17 -17.67
N LEU A 442 -13.84 10.94 -17.38
CA LEU A 442 -14.68 11.90 -16.66
C LEU A 442 -14.29 11.98 -15.18
N GLY A 443 -13.91 10.86 -14.57
CA GLY A 443 -13.54 10.73 -13.17
C GLY A 443 -12.06 10.99 -12.86
N ARG A 444 -11.29 11.64 -13.75
CA ARG A 444 -9.85 11.84 -13.57
C ARG A 444 -9.51 12.48 -12.22
N ASN A 445 -10.22 13.55 -11.85
CA ASN A 445 -9.92 14.29 -10.62
C ASN A 445 -10.33 13.51 -9.37
N LEU A 446 -11.42 12.74 -9.42
CA LEU A 446 -11.81 11.80 -8.37
C LEU A 446 -10.73 10.71 -8.19
N GLY A 447 -10.29 10.08 -9.28
CA GLY A 447 -9.25 9.04 -9.21
C GLY A 447 -7.95 9.57 -8.60
N TRP A 448 -7.54 10.78 -8.96
CA TRP A 448 -6.39 11.44 -8.31
C TRP A 448 -6.60 11.67 -6.81
N MET A 449 -7.80 12.10 -6.40
CA MET A 449 -8.15 12.30 -5.00
C MET A 449 -8.07 10.99 -4.21
N GLU A 450 -8.69 9.92 -4.70
CA GLU A 450 -8.68 8.60 -4.07
C GLU A 450 -7.25 8.03 -3.98
N LEU A 451 -6.50 8.04 -5.09
CA LEU A 451 -5.14 7.48 -5.14
C LEU A 451 -4.20 8.16 -4.15
N ARG A 452 -4.15 9.50 -4.16
CA ARG A 452 -3.26 10.28 -3.28
C ARG A 452 -3.63 10.12 -1.82
N THR A 453 -4.91 10.30 -1.50
CA THR A 453 -5.39 10.30 -0.11
C THR A 453 -5.24 8.93 0.52
N THR A 454 -5.59 7.86 -0.20
CA THR A 454 -5.46 6.49 0.30
C THR A 454 -4.00 6.09 0.50
N LEU A 455 -3.13 6.31 -0.49
CA LEU A 455 -1.71 5.97 -0.35
C LEU A 455 -1.03 6.76 0.76
N ALA A 456 -1.28 8.07 0.84
CA ALA A 456 -0.73 8.91 1.90
C ALA A 456 -1.20 8.43 3.29
N LYS A 457 -2.50 8.21 3.50
CA LYS A 457 -3.03 7.76 4.80
C LYS A 457 -2.50 6.38 5.20
N LEU A 458 -2.41 5.43 4.26
CA LEU A 458 -1.86 4.10 4.54
C LEU A 458 -0.38 4.17 4.93
N HIS A 459 0.46 4.83 4.12
CA HIS A 459 1.91 4.91 4.37
C HIS A 459 2.28 5.84 5.52
N PHE A 460 1.40 6.79 5.88
CA PHE A 460 1.53 7.56 7.11
C PHE A 460 1.34 6.67 8.34
N SER A 461 0.30 5.83 8.34
CA SER A 461 -0.15 5.05 9.50
C SER A 461 0.59 3.73 9.71
N TYR A 462 1.00 3.07 8.62
CA TYR A 462 1.51 1.71 8.67
C TYR A 462 2.80 1.52 7.85
N ASP A 463 3.59 0.55 8.29
CA ASP A 463 4.58 -0.14 7.46
C ASP A 463 3.95 -1.43 6.91
N PHE A 464 4.29 -1.79 5.68
CA PHE A 464 3.69 -2.94 4.99
C PHE A 464 4.76 -3.96 4.60
N GLU A 465 4.39 -5.24 4.64
CA GLU A 465 5.20 -6.37 4.20
C GLU A 465 4.39 -7.24 3.24
N LEU A 466 4.95 -7.55 2.07
CA LEU A 466 4.37 -8.51 1.13
C LEU A 466 4.58 -9.94 1.66
N LEU A 467 3.48 -10.68 1.85
CA LEU A 467 3.53 -12.03 2.40
C LEU A 467 3.91 -13.09 1.35
N ASP A 468 3.46 -12.91 0.11
CA ASP A 468 3.83 -13.78 -1.00
C ASP A 468 5.00 -13.19 -1.81
N LYS A 469 6.21 -13.68 -1.54
CA LYS A 469 7.43 -13.24 -2.23
C LYS A 469 7.54 -13.76 -3.67
N ASN A 470 6.79 -14.79 -4.03
CA ASN A 470 6.82 -15.41 -5.37
C ASN A 470 5.79 -14.79 -6.34
N LEU A 471 4.94 -13.90 -5.82
CA LEU A 471 3.94 -13.16 -6.59
C LEU A 471 4.60 -12.32 -7.69
N ASP A 472 4.16 -12.56 -8.93
CA ASP A 472 4.55 -11.78 -10.10
C ASP A 472 3.30 -11.13 -10.68
N TRP A 473 3.17 -9.82 -10.50
CA TRP A 473 1.96 -9.08 -10.83
C TRP A 473 1.63 -9.09 -12.33
N GLN A 474 2.64 -9.11 -13.20
CA GLN A 474 2.43 -9.13 -14.66
C GLN A 474 2.15 -10.54 -15.18
N ARG A 475 2.82 -11.57 -14.63
CA ARG A 475 2.62 -12.97 -15.01
C ARG A 475 1.27 -13.50 -14.54
N ASP A 476 0.92 -13.21 -13.30
CA ASP A 476 -0.23 -13.80 -12.60
C ASP A 476 -1.55 -13.06 -12.88
N SER A 477 -1.51 -11.98 -13.68
CA SER A 477 -2.69 -11.22 -14.10
C SER A 477 -3.24 -11.66 -15.46
N GLU A 478 -4.56 -11.63 -15.59
CA GLU A 478 -5.30 -11.88 -16.83
C GLU A 478 -6.20 -10.69 -17.17
N MET A 479 -6.57 -10.51 -18.43
CA MET A 479 -7.42 -9.43 -18.91
C MET A 479 -8.65 -9.95 -19.63
N HIS A 480 -9.82 -9.64 -19.09
CA HIS A 480 -11.12 -9.90 -19.71
C HIS A 480 -11.94 -8.61 -19.71
N THR A 481 -11.57 -7.69 -20.60
CA THR A 481 -11.93 -6.26 -20.61
C THR A 481 -11.22 -5.47 -19.51
N LEU A 482 -11.37 -5.86 -18.24
CA LEU A 482 -10.58 -5.35 -17.12
C LEU A 482 -9.61 -6.41 -16.62
N TRP A 483 -8.66 -5.99 -15.79
CA TRP A 483 -7.73 -6.90 -15.14
C TRP A 483 -8.44 -7.81 -14.14
N ARG A 484 -8.17 -9.11 -14.23
CA ARG A 484 -8.28 -10.05 -13.11
C ARG A 484 -6.91 -10.15 -12.47
N LYS A 485 -6.78 -9.51 -11.32
CA LYS A 485 -5.53 -9.36 -10.58
C LYS A 485 -5.32 -10.58 -9.67
N PRO A 486 -4.08 -10.99 -9.41
CA PRO A 486 -3.82 -11.93 -8.33
C PRO A 486 -4.12 -11.29 -6.97
N ARG A 487 -4.28 -12.13 -5.95
CA ARG A 487 -4.43 -11.68 -4.57
C ARG A 487 -3.18 -10.95 -4.10
N LEU A 488 -3.32 -9.91 -3.28
CA LEU A 488 -2.21 -9.14 -2.73
C LEU A 488 -2.17 -9.30 -1.20
N PRO A 489 -1.67 -10.44 -0.69
CA PRO A 489 -1.59 -10.66 0.74
C PRO A 489 -0.47 -9.82 1.36
N VAL A 490 -0.83 -8.91 2.26
CA VAL A 490 0.10 -8.04 2.98
C VAL A 490 -0.11 -8.12 4.48
N ARG A 491 0.95 -7.88 5.23
CA ARG A 491 0.89 -7.56 6.66
C ARG A 491 1.06 -6.06 6.85
N ALA A 492 0.14 -5.44 7.57
CA ALA A 492 0.25 -4.03 7.96
C ALA A 492 0.66 -3.95 9.44
N MET A 493 1.70 -3.19 9.72
CA MET A 493 2.27 -3.00 11.05
C MET A 493 2.15 -1.51 11.40
N SER A 494 1.46 -1.19 12.50
CA SER A 494 1.49 0.18 13.03
C SER A 494 2.93 0.59 13.36
N ARG A 495 3.21 1.91 13.29
CA ARG A 495 4.48 2.50 13.71
C ARG A 495 4.93 1.93 15.05
N LYS A 496 6.24 1.74 15.20
CA LYS A 496 6.80 1.30 16.48
C LYS A 496 6.56 2.38 17.53
N THR A 497 5.83 2.02 18.58
CA THR A 497 5.62 2.87 19.75
C THR A 497 6.72 2.58 20.76
N VAL A 498 7.40 3.64 21.19
CA VAL A 498 8.46 3.56 22.19
C VAL A 498 7.99 4.20 23.47
N VAL A 499 8.28 3.58 24.62
CA VAL A 499 8.10 4.23 25.92
C VAL A 499 9.45 4.36 26.62
N ASN A 500 9.76 5.55 27.11
CA ASN A 500 11.05 5.86 27.73
C ASN A 500 10.87 6.76 28.95
N PRO A 501 10.95 6.24 30.18
CA PRO A 501 11.04 7.06 31.36
C PRO A 501 12.37 7.80 31.42
N ASP A 502 12.33 9.12 31.43
CA ASP A 502 13.46 9.98 31.77
C ASP A 502 13.14 10.65 33.11
N GLU A 503 14.11 10.81 33.99
CA GLU A 503 13.96 11.63 35.21
C GLU A 503 15.01 12.73 35.26
N GLY A 504 15.75 12.92 34.16
CA GLY A 504 16.74 13.98 33.98
C GLY A 504 16.22 15.19 33.20
N GLY A 505 14.94 15.21 32.80
CA GLY A 505 14.38 16.21 31.90
C GLY A 505 14.93 16.10 30.47
N ALA A 506 14.68 17.12 29.64
CA ALA A 506 15.01 17.16 28.20
C ALA A 506 16.52 17.26 27.84
N SER A 507 17.43 16.92 28.77
CA SER A 507 18.89 16.86 28.52
C SER A 507 19.51 15.50 28.88
N GLY A 508 18.69 14.51 29.22
CA GLY A 508 19.12 13.18 29.66
C GLY A 508 19.42 12.18 28.53
N ILE A 509 19.98 11.03 28.92
CA ILE A 509 20.19 9.86 28.05
C ILE A 509 18.87 9.41 27.40
N GLY A 510 17.77 9.49 28.16
CA GLY A 510 16.44 9.10 27.71
C GLY A 510 15.97 9.98 26.57
N TYR A 511 16.02 11.30 26.74
CA TYR A 511 15.70 12.24 25.69
C TYR A 511 16.58 12.07 24.44
N ALA A 512 17.89 11.82 24.60
CA ALA A 512 18.77 11.53 23.47
C ALA A 512 18.34 10.28 22.67
N ALA A 513 17.97 9.19 23.35
CA ALA A 513 17.42 8.01 22.69
C ALA A 513 16.07 8.31 22.02
N ALA A 514 15.22 9.11 22.64
CA ALA A 514 13.94 9.53 22.09
C ALA A 514 14.13 10.31 20.78
N LEU A 515 15.09 11.23 20.72
CA LEU A 515 15.44 11.96 19.49
C LEU A 515 15.91 11.02 18.38
N ILE A 516 16.79 10.06 18.69
CA ILE A 516 17.29 9.08 17.71
C ILE A 516 16.13 8.23 17.14
N LEU A 517 15.21 7.79 17.98
CA LEU A 517 14.07 6.97 17.59
C LEU A 517 13.01 7.77 16.81
N ALA A 518 12.74 9.00 17.24
CA ALA A 518 11.85 9.92 16.53
C ALA A 518 12.41 10.25 15.13
N ALA A 519 13.72 10.47 15.01
CA ALA A 519 14.40 10.66 13.72
C ALA A 519 14.32 9.40 12.80
N LYS A 520 13.98 8.24 13.35
CA LYS A 520 13.71 7.00 12.60
C LYS A 520 12.21 6.71 12.43
N GLY A 521 11.34 7.68 12.72
CA GLY A 521 9.90 7.61 12.48
C GLY A 521 9.10 6.88 13.55
N ALA A 522 9.70 6.57 14.71
CA ALA A 522 8.98 6.00 15.84
C ALA A 522 8.13 7.09 16.54
N THR A 523 6.98 6.67 17.08
CA THR A 523 6.24 7.48 18.05
C THR A 523 6.83 7.20 19.43
N VAL A 524 7.36 8.22 20.09
CA VAL A 524 8.08 8.06 21.36
C VAL A 524 7.31 8.73 22.47
N HIS A 525 6.86 7.96 23.45
CA HIS A 525 6.27 8.47 24.68
C HIS A 525 7.35 8.57 25.76
N VAL A 526 7.60 9.79 26.23
CA VAL A 526 8.53 10.05 27.33
C VAL A 526 7.73 10.19 28.62
N LEU A 527 8.11 9.44 29.65
CA LEU A 527 7.48 9.50 30.98
C LEU A 527 8.45 10.21 31.93
N ASP A 528 8.14 11.42 32.38
CA ASP A 528 9.03 12.18 33.30
C ASP A 528 8.18 12.91 34.34
N VAL A 529 8.73 13.21 35.50
CA VAL A 529 8.09 14.04 36.53
C VAL A 529 8.17 15.53 36.18
N ASN A 530 9.17 15.92 35.39
CA ASN A 530 9.42 17.28 34.93
C ASN A 530 8.90 17.48 33.50
N GLU A 531 8.21 18.60 33.27
CA GLU A 531 7.81 18.99 31.92
C GLU A 531 8.99 19.64 31.18
N PRO A 532 9.20 19.33 29.89
CA PRO A 532 10.25 19.96 29.08
C PRO A 532 9.91 21.43 28.79
N THR A 533 10.93 22.24 28.46
CA THR A 533 10.72 23.65 28.08
C THR A 533 10.07 23.79 26.69
N GLU A 534 9.40 24.92 26.41
CA GLU A 534 8.66 25.13 25.14
C GLU A 534 9.53 24.92 23.88
N ASP A 535 10.80 25.33 23.90
CA ASP A 535 11.77 25.16 22.79
C ASP A 535 12.22 23.71 22.57
N GLU A 536 12.07 22.83 23.56
CA GLU A 536 12.42 21.42 23.50
C GLU A 536 11.24 20.56 23.01
N HIS A 537 10.01 21.03 23.25
CA HIS A 537 8.76 20.42 22.79
C HIS A 537 8.55 20.59 21.28
N SER A 538 9.05 21.67 20.69
CA SER A 538 8.74 22.09 19.31
C SER A 538 9.59 21.41 18.21
N LYS A 539 10.62 20.62 18.57
CA LYS A 539 11.59 20.10 17.59
C LYS A 539 11.18 18.79 16.90
N HIS A 540 10.31 17.97 17.50
CA HIS A 540 9.89 16.69 16.91
C HIS A 540 8.44 16.33 17.28
N SER A 541 7.56 16.30 16.28
CA SER A 541 6.11 16.05 16.43
C SER A 541 5.73 14.62 16.84
N THR A 542 6.66 13.67 16.80
CA THR A 542 6.40 12.26 17.17
C THR A 542 6.82 11.92 18.61
N ILE A 543 7.35 12.88 19.38
CA ILE A 543 7.66 12.72 20.80
C ILE A 543 6.49 13.29 21.62
N VAL A 544 5.91 12.47 22.49
CA VAL A 544 4.78 12.82 23.36
C VAL A 544 5.22 12.70 24.81
N PHE A 545 5.20 13.81 25.54
CA PHE A 545 5.57 13.83 26.95
C PHE A 545 4.38 13.54 27.86
N HIS A 546 4.63 12.76 28.90
CA HIS A 546 3.66 12.42 29.93
C HIS A 546 4.25 12.70 31.30
N LYS A 547 3.59 13.57 32.07
CA LYS A 547 3.91 13.72 33.48
C LYS A 547 3.59 12.43 34.22
N CYS A 548 4.60 11.77 34.79
CA CYS A 548 4.46 10.47 35.44
C CYS A 548 5.59 10.21 36.44
N ASN A 549 5.25 9.95 37.70
CA ASN A 549 6.18 9.40 38.66
C ASN A 549 6.33 7.88 38.45
N VAL A 550 7.52 7.44 38.01
CA VAL A 550 7.78 6.02 37.71
C VAL A 550 7.82 5.12 38.95
N ALA A 551 8.03 5.69 40.14
CA ALA A 551 7.92 4.96 41.40
C ALA A 551 6.45 4.68 41.78
N SER A 552 5.49 5.42 41.21
CA SER A 552 4.05 5.26 41.43
C SER A 552 3.46 4.22 40.47
N TRP A 553 3.13 3.03 40.99
CA TRP A 553 2.47 1.98 40.21
C TRP A 553 1.17 2.45 39.54
N VAL A 554 0.40 3.29 40.24
CA VAL A 554 -0.91 3.75 39.76
C VAL A 554 -0.75 4.67 38.54
N GLU A 555 0.15 5.65 38.63
CA GLU A 555 0.45 6.56 37.52
C GLU A 555 1.06 5.81 36.34
N LEU A 556 2.06 4.97 36.60
CA LEU A 556 2.75 4.23 35.55
C LEU A 556 1.78 3.31 34.79
N ARG A 557 0.92 2.57 35.50
CA ARG A 557 -0.10 1.73 34.89
C ARG A 557 -1.08 2.55 34.05
N ALA A 558 -1.54 3.70 34.56
CA ALA A 558 -2.46 4.56 33.83
C ALA A 558 -1.85 5.05 32.51
N LYS A 559 -0.56 5.42 32.52
CA LYS A 559 0.15 5.84 31.29
C LYS A 559 0.35 4.70 30.29
N PHE A 560 0.67 3.49 30.74
CA PHE A 560 0.69 2.34 29.83
C PHE A 560 -0.69 2.02 29.23
N GLN A 561 -1.78 2.23 29.97
CA GLN A 561 -3.15 2.07 29.45
C GLN A 561 -3.50 3.15 28.42
N GLU A 562 -3.09 4.40 28.67
CA GLU A 562 -3.27 5.53 27.74
C GLU A 562 -2.50 5.33 26.43
N ILE A 563 -1.25 4.86 26.51
CA ILE A 563 -0.38 4.61 25.36
C ILE A 563 -0.83 3.38 24.55
N GLY A 564 -1.31 2.33 25.23
CA GLY A 564 -1.76 1.10 24.58
C GLY A 564 -0.60 0.21 24.13
N ARG A 565 -0.26 0.25 22.84
CA ARG A 565 0.76 -0.63 22.23
C ARG A 565 2.17 -0.10 22.49
N VAL A 566 3.09 -0.99 22.88
CA VAL A 566 4.52 -0.68 23.09
C VAL A 566 5.41 -1.70 22.37
N ASP A 567 6.23 -1.25 21.42
CA ASP A 567 7.15 -2.07 20.62
C ASP A 567 8.57 -2.10 21.22
N LEU A 568 9.04 -0.94 21.70
CA LEU A 568 10.32 -0.81 22.39
C LEU A 568 10.12 -0.10 23.73
N ALA A 569 10.80 -0.55 24.77
CA ALA A 569 10.69 0.06 26.09
C ALA A 569 12.09 0.30 26.68
N PHE A 570 12.39 1.55 27.04
CA PHE A 570 13.69 1.96 27.56
C PHE A 570 13.55 2.38 29.01
N ALA A 571 13.89 1.51 29.96
CA ALA A 571 13.82 1.83 31.38
C ALA A 571 15.05 2.66 31.81
N ASN A 572 14.98 3.98 31.58
CA ASN A 572 16.11 4.89 31.78
C ASN A 572 16.06 5.73 33.08
N ALA A 573 14.97 5.65 33.85
CA ALA A 573 14.83 6.35 35.14
C ALA A 573 16.01 6.09 36.10
N GLY A 574 16.40 7.13 36.83
CA GLY A 574 17.66 7.14 37.55
C GLY A 574 17.88 8.41 38.36
N VAL A 575 17.90 8.28 39.68
CA VAL A 575 18.30 9.33 40.63
C VAL A 575 19.58 8.95 41.39
N SER A 576 20.39 9.95 41.76
CA SER A 576 21.58 9.77 42.60
C SER A 576 21.24 9.86 44.08
N GLU A 577 22.10 9.31 44.94
CA GLU A 577 22.06 9.57 46.38
C GLU A 577 22.37 11.06 46.64
N SER A 578 21.49 11.74 47.38
CA SER A 578 21.65 13.14 47.79
C SER A 578 22.24 13.29 49.20
N THR A 579 22.14 12.23 50.02
CA THR A 579 22.68 12.11 51.37
C THR A 579 23.37 10.76 51.53
N ASN A 580 24.34 10.67 52.43
CA ASN A 580 24.96 9.39 52.76
C ASN A 580 23.93 8.51 53.47
N TYR A 581 23.46 7.45 52.81
CA TYR A 581 22.44 6.55 53.35
C TYR A 581 22.79 5.94 54.71
N PHE A 582 24.09 5.77 55.00
CA PHE A 582 24.59 5.19 56.25
C PHE A 582 25.02 6.22 57.28
N ALA A 583 24.79 7.51 57.04
CA ALA A 583 24.98 8.53 58.05
C ALA A 583 23.74 8.60 58.96
N ASP A 584 23.95 8.65 60.28
CA ASP A 584 22.87 8.80 61.23
C ASP A 584 22.24 10.20 61.10
N SER A 585 20.93 10.26 60.89
CA SER A 585 20.10 11.45 61.12
C SER A 585 19.14 11.17 62.28
N PHE A 586 18.88 12.18 63.10
CA PHE A 586 18.06 12.04 64.31
C PHE A 586 16.91 13.03 64.28
N ASP A 587 15.72 12.57 64.67
CA ASP A 587 14.52 13.38 64.77
C ASP A 587 14.75 14.51 65.79
N ALA A 588 14.42 15.74 65.40
CA ALA A 588 14.72 16.92 66.20
C ALA A 588 13.90 17.02 67.49
N ASP A 589 12.74 16.35 67.56
CA ASP A 589 11.79 16.43 68.67
C ASP A 589 12.02 15.34 69.72
N ASP A 590 12.36 14.11 69.30
CA ASP A 590 12.54 12.97 70.22
C ASP A 590 13.94 12.34 70.24
N GLY A 591 14.84 12.78 69.36
CA GLY A 591 16.23 12.31 69.28
C GLY A 591 16.36 10.86 68.81
N SER A 592 15.30 10.26 68.26
CA SER A 592 15.35 8.92 67.69
C SER A 592 16.06 8.92 66.34
N LEU A 593 16.68 7.79 65.98
CA LEU A 593 17.33 7.62 64.68
C LEU A 593 16.24 7.58 63.58
N GLU A 594 16.34 8.49 62.61
CA GLU A 594 15.38 8.56 61.51
C GLU A 594 15.57 7.40 60.52
N GLU A 595 14.46 6.96 59.92
CA GLU A 595 14.51 5.96 58.86
C GLU A 595 15.09 6.60 57.58
N PRO A 596 16.13 6.00 56.97
CA PRO A 596 16.74 6.55 55.76
C PRO A 596 15.79 6.45 54.57
N SER A 597 15.78 7.48 53.72
CA SER A 597 14.93 7.51 52.52
C SER A 597 15.26 6.39 51.53
N ALA A 598 14.24 5.64 51.13
CA ALA A 598 14.35 4.60 50.09
C ALA A 598 14.25 5.14 48.65
N GLY A 599 14.20 6.46 48.47
CA GLY A 599 13.88 7.09 47.17
C GLY A 599 14.76 6.61 46.00
N VAL A 600 16.07 6.38 46.26
CA VAL A 600 17.01 5.86 45.25
C VAL A 600 16.60 4.44 44.79
N LEU A 601 16.17 3.57 45.70
CA LEU A 601 15.75 2.20 45.35
C LEU A 601 14.33 2.17 44.77
N ASP A 602 13.43 3.03 45.26
CA ASP A 602 12.06 3.14 44.75
C ASP A 602 12.05 3.51 43.28
N VAL A 603 12.93 4.43 42.88
CA VAL A 603 13.10 4.83 41.48
C VAL A 603 13.97 3.83 40.71
N ASN A 604 15.23 3.66 41.12
CA ASN A 604 16.24 2.99 40.29
C ASN A 604 16.01 1.48 40.17
N LEU A 605 15.28 0.87 41.10
CA LEU A 605 15.03 -0.57 41.10
C LEU A 605 13.54 -0.88 40.98
N ARG A 606 12.73 -0.45 41.94
CA ARG A 606 11.30 -0.81 41.98
C ARG A 606 10.53 -0.20 40.80
N GLY A 607 10.76 1.07 40.49
CA GLY A 607 10.18 1.75 39.33
C GLY A 607 10.53 1.04 38.02
N VAL A 608 11.80 0.69 37.82
CA VAL A 608 12.27 -0.07 36.66
C VAL A 608 11.61 -1.45 36.57
N MET A 609 11.50 -2.20 37.67
CA MET A 609 10.82 -3.51 37.69
C MET A 609 9.35 -3.39 37.29
N ASN A 610 8.65 -2.38 37.82
CA ASN A 610 7.25 -2.10 37.47
C ASN A 610 7.10 -1.72 35.99
N PHE A 611 8.02 -0.91 35.47
CA PHE A 611 8.06 -0.53 34.07
C PHE A 611 8.25 -1.74 33.15
N VAL A 612 9.22 -2.60 33.44
CA VAL A 612 9.47 -3.85 32.69
C VAL A 612 8.22 -4.73 32.70
N LYS A 613 7.55 -4.86 33.85
CA LYS A 613 6.31 -5.64 33.97
C LYS A 613 5.20 -5.10 33.06
N LEU A 614 5.00 -3.78 33.02
CA LEU A 614 3.97 -3.15 32.20
C LEU A 614 4.30 -3.21 30.71
N ALA A 615 5.56 -2.96 30.32
CA ALA A 615 6.03 -3.10 28.95
C ALA A 615 5.84 -4.52 28.42
N TRP A 616 6.27 -5.52 29.19
CA TRP A 616 6.07 -6.93 28.85
C TRP A 616 4.58 -7.27 28.74
N SER A 617 3.75 -6.79 29.67
CA SER A 617 2.29 -7.01 29.61
C SER A 617 1.66 -6.39 28.35
N SER A 618 2.07 -5.19 27.96
CA SER A 618 1.58 -4.52 26.74
C SER A 618 1.98 -5.30 25.48
N MET A 619 3.25 -5.69 25.36
CA MET A 619 3.75 -6.46 24.23
C MET A 619 3.01 -7.80 24.06
N ARG A 620 2.77 -8.52 25.18
CA ARG A 620 2.00 -9.77 25.18
C ARG A 620 0.54 -9.56 24.79
N ALA A 621 -0.12 -8.56 25.35
CA ALA A 621 -1.53 -8.27 25.07
C ALA A 621 -1.75 -7.95 23.58
N ASN A 622 -0.76 -7.36 22.92
CA ASN A 622 -0.81 -7.02 21.49
C ASN A 622 -0.25 -8.12 20.57
N GLY A 623 0.34 -9.19 21.10
CA GLY A 623 0.90 -10.29 20.31
C GLY A 623 2.06 -9.88 19.38
N ILE A 624 2.85 -8.89 19.79
CA ILE A 624 3.93 -8.31 18.97
C ILE A 624 5.32 -8.69 19.50
N PRO A 625 6.32 -8.85 18.62
CA PRO A 625 7.71 -8.93 19.05
C PRO A 625 8.16 -7.61 19.67
N GLY A 626 8.80 -7.65 20.84
CA GLY A 626 9.24 -6.45 21.55
C GLY A 626 10.70 -6.46 21.99
N SER A 627 11.23 -5.31 22.40
CA SER A 627 12.54 -5.20 23.07
C SER A 627 12.48 -4.25 24.25
N ILE A 628 13.06 -4.68 25.37
CA ILE A 628 13.17 -3.91 26.60
C ILE A 628 14.66 -3.67 26.87
N VAL A 629 15.05 -2.42 27.06
CA VAL A 629 16.42 -2.03 27.38
C VAL A 629 16.44 -1.32 28.72
N ILE A 630 17.30 -1.76 29.63
CA ILE A 630 17.40 -1.20 30.98
C ILE A 630 18.70 -0.41 31.13
N THR A 631 18.62 0.83 31.61
CA THR A 631 19.79 1.63 31.94
C THR A 631 20.30 1.27 33.34
N THR A 632 21.37 0.48 33.36
CA THR A 632 22.12 0.10 34.57
C THR A 632 23.17 1.17 34.90
N SER A 633 24.41 0.82 35.26
CA SER A 633 25.51 1.75 35.45
C SER A 633 26.85 0.99 35.47
N ALA A 634 27.94 1.66 35.11
CA ALA A 634 29.29 1.14 35.34
C ALA A 634 29.55 0.83 36.82
N THR A 635 28.87 1.52 37.75
CA THR A 635 28.99 1.26 39.20
C THR A 635 28.47 -0.11 39.63
N ALA A 636 27.66 -0.77 38.78
CA ALA A 636 27.26 -2.17 38.99
C ALA A 636 28.44 -3.14 38.89
N TYR A 637 29.51 -2.75 38.17
CA TYR A 637 30.70 -3.56 37.95
C TYR A 637 31.92 -3.03 38.70
N ALA A 638 31.99 -1.72 38.90
CA ALA A 638 33.03 -1.02 39.64
C ALA A 638 32.39 -0.03 40.64
N PRO A 639 32.00 -0.49 41.86
CA PRO A 639 31.23 0.32 42.79
C PRO A 639 32.00 1.54 43.29
N GLU A 640 31.30 2.66 43.42
CA GLU A 640 31.84 3.91 43.94
C GLU A 640 31.55 4.03 45.45
N GLN A 641 32.56 4.41 46.24
CA GLN A 641 32.44 4.48 47.70
C GLN A 641 31.40 5.50 48.17
N SER A 642 31.16 6.54 47.37
CA SER A 642 30.21 7.62 47.64
C SER A 642 28.76 7.25 47.35
N LEU A 643 28.49 6.15 46.65
CA LEU A 643 27.16 5.77 46.12
C LEU A 643 26.83 4.27 46.30
N PRO A 644 26.91 3.72 47.53
CA PRO A 644 26.77 2.28 47.76
C PRO A 644 25.36 1.73 47.47
N VAL A 645 24.29 2.48 47.78
CA VAL A 645 22.89 2.04 47.57
C VAL A 645 22.52 2.12 46.10
N TYR A 646 22.97 3.16 45.40
CA TYR A 646 22.84 3.30 43.96
C TYR A 646 23.54 2.14 43.24
N ALA A 647 24.80 1.84 43.60
CA ALA A 647 25.56 0.74 43.00
C ALA A 647 24.85 -0.62 43.23
N ALA A 648 24.35 -0.86 44.44
CA ALA A 648 23.57 -2.06 44.75
C ALA A 648 22.28 -2.15 43.89
N GLY A 649 21.54 -1.06 43.76
CA GLY A 649 20.35 -0.99 42.92
C GLY A 649 20.65 -1.26 41.44
N LYS A 650 21.70 -0.65 40.88
CA LYS A 650 22.10 -0.87 39.48
C LYS A 650 22.64 -2.28 39.23
N LEU A 651 23.34 -2.89 40.18
CA LEU A 651 23.72 -4.32 40.11
C LEU A 651 22.50 -5.25 40.13
N ALA A 652 21.48 -4.94 40.94
CA ALA A 652 20.25 -5.70 40.95
C ALA A 652 19.54 -5.69 39.58
N LEU A 653 19.60 -4.58 38.83
CA LEU A 653 19.09 -4.52 37.46
C LEU A 653 19.84 -5.44 36.48
N VAL A 654 21.17 -5.56 36.60
CA VAL A 654 21.94 -6.54 35.82
C VAL A 654 21.48 -7.97 36.16
N GLY A 655 21.26 -8.24 37.45
CA GLY A 655 20.66 -9.51 37.90
C GLY A 655 19.28 -9.78 37.30
N LEU A 656 18.43 -8.75 37.21
CA LEU A 656 17.10 -8.83 36.59
C LEU A 656 17.19 -9.20 35.11
N ILE A 657 18.08 -8.57 34.34
CA ILE A 657 18.31 -8.89 32.92
C ILE A 657 18.73 -10.37 32.76
N ARG A 658 19.70 -10.80 33.58
CA ARG A 658 20.21 -12.19 33.58
C ARG A 658 19.14 -13.22 33.91
N ALA A 659 18.23 -12.88 34.84
CA ALA A 659 17.13 -13.75 35.24
C ALA A 659 16.04 -13.82 34.16
N LEU A 660 15.62 -12.67 33.62
CA LEU A 660 14.47 -12.59 32.72
C LEU A 660 14.74 -13.04 31.28
N ARG A 661 15.97 -12.92 30.76
CA ARG A 661 16.31 -13.27 29.37
C ARG A 661 15.88 -14.67 28.94
N SER A 662 15.83 -15.62 29.88
CA SER A 662 15.40 -17.00 29.62
C SER A 662 13.87 -17.15 29.53
N VAL A 663 13.11 -16.31 30.22
CA VAL A 663 11.65 -16.40 30.31
C VAL A 663 10.99 -15.53 29.24
N ILE A 664 11.43 -14.28 29.13
CA ILE A 664 10.77 -13.27 28.31
C ILE A 664 10.83 -13.57 26.80
N VAL A 665 11.83 -14.33 26.37
CA VAL A 665 12.01 -14.76 24.97
C VAL A 665 10.89 -15.67 24.47
N GLN A 666 10.19 -16.38 25.37
CA GLN A 666 9.05 -17.23 25.00
C GLN A 666 7.87 -16.42 24.43
N ASP A 667 7.74 -15.16 24.86
CA ASP A 667 6.74 -14.23 24.34
C ASP A 667 7.26 -13.45 23.11
N ASN A 668 8.37 -13.89 22.50
CA ASN A 668 9.07 -13.19 21.42
C ASN A 668 9.50 -11.76 21.81
N ILE A 669 9.94 -11.58 23.05
CA ILE A 669 10.43 -10.30 23.58
C ILE A 669 11.89 -10.48 24.03
N THR A 670 12.67 -9.42 23.90
CA THR A 670 14.08 -9.41 24.32
C THR A 670 14.28 -8.44 25.49
N ILE A 671 15.26 -8.72 26.34
CA ILE A 671 15.65 -7.83 27.44
C ILE A 671 17.17 -7.64 27.46
N ASN A 672 17.63 -6.40 27.37
CA ASN A 672 19.05 -6.04 27.34
C ASN A 672 19.34 -4.86 28.28
N GLY A 673 20.60 -4.47 28.43
CA GLY A 673 20.98 -3.32 29.22
C GLY A 673 22.14 -2.52 28.66
N VAL A 674 22.21 -1.27 29.12
CA VAL A 674 23.35 -0.38 28.92
C VAL A 674 23.85 0.01 30.31
N ALA A 675 25.17 0.01 30.51
CA ALA A 675 25.83 0.39 31.74
C ALA A 675 26.66 1.65 31.48
N PRO A 676 26.10 2.85 31.63
CA PRO A 676 26.85 4.07 31.38
C PRO A 676 27.92 4.29 32.45
N ALA A 677 29.14 4.63 32.03
CA ALA A 677 30.13 5.28 32.90
C ALA A 677 29.82 6.79 33.02
N ALA A 678 30.80 7.59 33.45
CA ALA A 678 30.65 9.05 33.55
C ALA A 678 30.08 9.63 32.25
N THR A 679 28.88 10.22 32.34
CA THR A 679 28.11 10.71 31.18
C THR A 679 27.57 12.10 31.50
N ILE A 680 27.79 13.07 30.60
CA ILE A 680 27.28 14.43 30.78
C ILE A 680 25.75 14.42 30.74
N THR A 681 25.12 14.68 31.88
CA THR A 681 23.65 14.65 32.09
C THR A 681 23.29 15.59 33.25
N SER A 682 22.00 15.72 33.59
CA SER A 682 21.56 16.41 34.82
C SER A 682 22.13 15.78 36.10
N LEU A 683 22.38 14.46 36.10
CA LEU A 683 22.95 13.73 37.24
C LEU A 683 24.46 13.98 37.38
N LEU A 684 25.17 14.19 36.26
CA LEU A 684 26.57 14.63 36.24
C LEU A 684 26.73 15.83 35.28
N PRO A 685 26.46 17.07 35.75
CA PRO A 685 26.57 18.26 34.93
C PRO A 685 28.00 18.52 34.47
N ALA A 686 28.17 19.25 33.36
CA ALA A 686 29.47 19.48 32.73
C ALA A 686 30.54 20.09 33.67
N HIS A 687 30.14 20.93 34.62
CA HIS A 687 31.08 21.52 35.60
C HIS A 687 31.58 20.50 36.62
N LEU A 688 30.77 19.49 37.00
CA LEU A 688 31.20 18.38 37.85
C LEU A 688 32.02 17.34 37.07
N ALA A 689 31.81 17.22 35.76
CA ALA A 689 32.62 16.39 34.87
C ALA A 689 33.97 17.02 34.50
N ALA A 690 34.13 18.34 34.64
CA ALA A 690 35.32 19.07 34.22
C ALA A 690 36.64 18.54 34.81
N PRO A 691 36.73 18.13 36.10
CA PRO A 691 37.95 17.52 36.64
C PRO A 691 38.32 16.18 35.98
N ILE A 692 37.34 15.38 35.59
CA ILE A 692 37.53 14.09 34.89
C ILE A 692 38.12 14.35 33.50
N ILE A 693 37.52 15.30 32.78
CA ILE A 693 37.95 15.71 31.44
C ILE A 693 39.36 16.33 31.49
N ALA A 694 39.66 17.16 32.49
CA ALA A 694 40.97 17.79 32.67
C ALA A 694 42.11 16.78 32.93
N GLN A 695 41.78 15.61 33.48
CA GLN A 695 42.71 14.49 33.66
C GLN A 695 42.86 13.60 32.40
N GLY A 696 42.17 13.94 31.31
CA GLY A 696 42.19 13.15 30.06
C GLY A 696 41.40 11.85 30.14
N LEU A 697 40.53 11.69 31.14
CA LEU A 697 39.70 10.49 31.30
C LEU A 697 38.44 10.59 30.42
N PRO A 698 37.98 9.46 29.83
CA PRO A 698 36.85 9.46 28.92
C PRO A 698 35.53 9.74 29.65
N VAL A 699 34.74 10.67 29.10
CA VAL A 699 33.38 10.99 29.54
C VAL A 699 32.45 10.88 28.34
N SER A 700 31.36 10.14 28.47
CA SER A 700 30.41 9.89 27.38
C SER A 700 29.47 11.08 27.18
N SER A 701 29.06 11.32 25.94
CA SER A 701 27.93 12.21 25.64
C SER A 701 26.59 11.50 25.87
N ALA A 702 25.54 12.25 26.27
CA ALA A 702 24.18 11.70 26.37
C ALA A 702 23.71 11.13 25.02
N HIS A 703 24.13 11.75 23.91
CA HIS A 703 23.85 11.26 22.55
C HIS A 703 24.40 9.86 22.30
N PHE A 704 25.68 9.63 22.62
CA PHE A 704 26.31 8.33 22.44
C PHE A 704 25.66 7.23 23.27
N VAL A 705 25.35 7.53 24.53
CA VAL A 705 24.66 6.57 25.39
C VAL A 705 23.22 6.32 24.91
N GLY A 706 22.52 7.35 24.41
CA GLY A 706 21.24 7.20 23.73
C GLY A 706 21.33 6.30 22.50
N LEU A 707 22.39 6.42 21.70
CA LEU A 707 22.65 5.53 20.57
C LEU A 707 22.91 4.09 21.02
N ALA A 708 23.66 3.91 22.11
CA ALA A 708 23.91 2.60 22.71
C ALA A 708 22.61 1.92 23.17
N LEU A 709 21.67 2.68 23.74
CA LEU A 709 20.33 2.17 24.08
C LEU A 709 19.61 1.65 22.83
N VAL A 710 19.50 2.48 21.79
CA VAL A 710 18.80 2.12 20.54
C VAL A 710 19.46 0.92 19.85
N TYR A 711 20.79 0.89 19.83
CA TYR A 711 21.54 -0.25 19.31
C TYR A 711 21.24 -1.52 20.11
N SER A 712 21.26 -1.45 21.44
CA SER A 712 20.94 -2.59 22.31
C SER A 712 19.50 -3.12 22.13
N ALA A 713 18.56 -2.28 21.69
CA ALA A 713 17.18 -2.69 21.39
C ALA A 713 17.02 -3.39 20.03
N THR A 714 17.97 -3.18 19.11
CA THR A 714 17.80 -3.55 17.68
C THR A 714 18.88 -4.48 17.15
N ALA A 715 19.99 -4.66 17.87
CA ALA A 715 21.09 -5.52 17.48
C ALA A 715 20.71 -7.02 17.41
N SER A 716 21.51 -7.76 16.65
CA SER A 716 21.43 -9.22 16.50
C SER A 716 22.73 -9.90 16.92
N GLN A 717 22.62 -11.17 17.33
CA GLN A 717 23.73 -12.00 17.76
C GLN A 717 23.75 -13.28 16.93
N SER A 718 24.95 -13.79 16.61
CA SER A 718 25.16 -15.15 16.09
C SER A 718 25.37 -16.17 17.20
N ARG A 719 25.52 -15.69 18.44
CA ARG A 719 25.82 -16.47 19.63
C ARG A 719 25.02 -15.94 20.81
N ARG A 720 24.31 -16.81 21.52
CA ARG A 720 23.71 -16.52 22.83
C ARG A 720 24.79 -16.32 23.88
N VAL A 721 24.51 -15.45 24.85
CA VAL A 721 25.37 -15.31 26.05
C VAL A 721 25.58 -16.67 26.71
N GLU A 722 24.50 -17.42 26.92
CA GLU A 722 24.52 -18.79 27.40
C GLU A 722 23.20 -19.51 27.07
N VAL A 723 23.20 -20.83 27.22
CA VAL A 723 22.01 -21.68 27.06
C VAL A 723 21.16 -21.66 28.32
N TYR A 724 19.85 -21.88 28.19
CA TYR A 724 18.90 -21.80 29.31
C TYR A 724 18.27 -23.16 29.63
N GLY A 725 18.32 -23.55 30.90
CA GLY A 725 17.59 -24.73 31.40
C GLY A 725 17.95 -26.00 30.63
N LYS A 726 16.98 -26.57 29.89
CA LYS A 726 17.15 -27.82 29.12
C LYS A 726 17.79 -27.64 27.74
N GLU A 727 18.14 -26.41 27.35
CA GLU A 727 18.81 -26.14 26.08
C GLU A 727 20.24 -26.72 26.03
N THR A 728 20.67 -27.13 24.84
CA THR A 728 21.99 -27.71 24.58
C THR A 728 22.99 -26.67 24.08
N GLU A 729 24.29 -26.88 24.31
CA GLU A 729 25.37 -25.97 23.87
C GLU A 729 25.37 -25.71 22.34
N VAL A 730 24.81 -26.61 21.53
CA VAL A 730 24.64 -26.40 20.08
C VAL A 730 23.69 -25.21 19.80
N GLN A 731 22.62 -25.09 20.59
CA GLN A 731 21.63 -24.02 20.45
C GLN A 731 22.18 -22.64 20.83
N LYS A 732 23.36 -22.58 21.45
CA LYS A 732 24.09 -21.34 21.72
C LYS A 732 24.44 -20.59 20.43
N TRP A 733 24.60 -21.28 19.31
CA TRP A 733 25.03 -20.71 18.02
C TRP A 733 23.84 -20.52 17.07
N THR A 734 23.00 -19.53 17.38
CA THR A 734 21.82 -19.20 16.58
C THR A 734 21.81 -17.71 16.27
N THR A 735 21.52 -17.34 15.02
CA THR A 735 21.32 -15.95 14.64
C THR A 735 19.95 -15.46 15.11
N GLU A 736 19.93 -14.59 16.10
CA GLU A 736 18.70 -14.05 16.71
C GLU A 736 18.89 -12.61 17.19
N ARG A 737 17.82 -11.95 17.68
CA ARG A 737 17.93 -10.63 18.30
C ARG A 737 18.76 -10.70 19.58
N TRP A 738 19.47 -9.62 19.92
CA TRP A 738 20.18 -9.52 21.20
C TRP A 738 19.22 -9.76 22.36
N ASN A 739 19.62 -10.64 23.27
CA ASN A 739 18.85 -10.97 24.45
C ASN A 739 19.78 -11.31 25.62
N GLY A 740 19.58 -10.62 26.73
CA GLY A 740 20.32 -10.84 27.97
C GLY A 740 21.74 -10.28 27.97
N ARG A 741 22.02 -9.27 27.12
CA ARG A 741 23.33 -8.61 27.02
C ARG A 741 23.35 -7.28 27.75
N VAL A 742 24.52 -6.89 28.23
CA VAL A 742 24.77 -5.56 28.82
C VAL A 742 26.02 -4.96 28.17
N ILE A 743 25.90 -3.74 27.65
CA ILE A 743 27.05 -2.99 27.11
C ILE A 743 27.46 -1.86 28.04
N LEU A 744 28.75 -1.78 28.38
CA LEU A 744 29.37 -0.66 29.08
C LEU A 744 29.70 0.45 28.09
N THR A 745 29.30 1.69 28.35
CA THR A 745 29.75 2.86 27.57
C THR A 745 30.80 3.64 28.36
N LEU A 746 31.93 3.93 27.72
CA LEU A 746 33.03 4.70 28.30
C LEU A 746 33.60 5.63 27.23
N GLY A 747 33.35 6.93 27.38
CA GLY A 747 33.58 7.90 26.32
C GLY A 747 32.67 7.61 25.13
N GLU A 748 33.25 7.58 23.93
CA GLU A 748 32.52 7.31 22.68
C GLU A 748 32.75 5.87 22.18
N SER A 749 32.92 4.94 23.13
CA SER A 749 33.12 3.51 22.85
C SER A 749 32.22 2.65 23.75
N TYR A 750 31.89 1.44 23.28
CA TYR A 750 31.17 0.46 24.08
C TYR A 750 31.88 -0.89 24.17
N THR A 751 31.63 -1.63 25.24
CA THR A 751 32.13 -3.00 25.46
C THR A 751 30.99 -3.90 25.91
N GLU A 752 30.78 -5.04 25.25
CA GLU A 752 29.81 -6.06 25.69
C GLU A 752 30.38 -6.88 26.84
N LEU A 753 29.63 -7.03 27.94
CA LEU A 753 30.13 -7.61 29.18
C LEU A 753 29.64 -9.03 29.45
N GLU A 754 28.44 -9.39 29.00
CA GLU A 754 27.77 -10.59 29.51
C GLU A 754 28.32 -11.87 28.90
N GLU A 755 28.71 -11.86 27.63
CA GLU A 755 29.29 -13.05 26.99
C GLU A 755 30.67 -13.42 27.60
N PRO A 756 31.64 -12.49 27.75
CA PRO A 756 32.88 -12.79 28.46
C PRO A 756 32.66 -13.24 29.91
N ILE A 757 31.75 -12.60 30.64
CA ILE A 757 31.45 -12.98 32.04
C ILE A 757 30.88 -14.41 32.11
N ALA A 758 30.00 -14.77 31.19
CA ALA A 758 29.44 -16.12 31.11
C ALA A 758 30.51 -17.17 30.78
N ASP A 759 31.39 -16.87 29.83
CA ASP A 759 32.47 -17.78 29.41
C ASP A 759 33.52 -17.98 30.53
N LEU A 760 33.84 -16.92 31.27
CA LEU A 760 34.80 -16.96 32.39
C LEU A 760 34.19 -17.53 33.69
N ARG A 761 32.87 -17.76 33.76
CA ARG A 761 32.20 -18.24 34.97
C ARG A 761 32.82 -19.49 35.55
N SER A 762 33.17 -20.45 34.71
CA SER A 762 33.77 -21.71 35.16
C SER A 762 35.10 -21.54 35.90
N PHE A 763 35.82 -20.44 35.65
CA PHE A 763 37.11 -20.15 36.28
C PHE A 763 36.94 -19.65 37.73
N TRP A 764 36.04 -18.70 37.96
CA TRP A 764 35.84 -18.09 39.28
C TRP A 764 34.74 -18.77 40.11
N PHE A 765 33.71 -19.34 39.46
CA PHE A 765 32.64 -20.06 40.13
C PHE A 765 33.01 -21.52 40.40
N GLY A 766 33.97 -22.07 39.65
CA GLY A 766 34.33 -23.48 39.66
C GLY A 766 33.53 -24.29 38.64
N ARG A 767 34.20 -25.20 37.92
CA ARG A 767 33.59 -26.04 36.87
C ARG A 767 32.49 -26.94 37.41
N GLU A 768 32.74 -27.60 38.54
CA GLU A 768 31.78 -28.51 39.18
C GLU A 768 30.55 -27.75 39.67
N ASN A 769 30.74 -26.60 40.34
CA ASN A 769 29.64 -25.74 40.76
C ASN A 769 28.79 -25.31 39.56
N LEU A 770 29.43 -24.87 38.47
CA LEU A 770 28.71 -24.50 37.25
C LEU A 770 27.88 -25.66 36.68
N GLU A 771 28.46 -26.87 36.63
CA GLU A 771 27.78 -28.06 36.13
C GLU A 771 26.58 -28.45 37.02
N LEU A 772 26.77 -28.50 38.34
CA LEU A 772 25.72 -28.86 39.29
C LEU A 772 24.60 -27.81 39.31
N THR A 773 24.93 -26.53 39.29
CA THR A 773 23.93 -25.46 39.23
C THR A 773 23.16 -25.47 37.91
N ARG A 774 23.81 -25.77 36.77
CA ARG A 774 23.09 -25.95 35.49
C ARG A 774 22.14 -27.14 35.54
N LYS A 775 22.55 -28.27 36.13
CA LYS A 775 21.67 -29.44 36.32
C LYS A 775 20.47 -29.10 37.22
N GLN A 776 20.68 -28.34 38.29
CA GLN A 776 19.60 -27.85 39.15
C GLN A 776 18.63 -26.95 38.37
N GLN A 777 19.16 -25.96 37.64
CA GLN A 777 18.35 -25.06 36.81
C GLN A 777 17.52 -25.84 35.78
N ALA A 778 18.11 -26.80 35.08
CA ALA A 778 17.41 -27.64 34.11
C ALA A 778 16.34 -28.53 34.76
N ALA A 779 16.57 -29.02 35.98
CA ALA A 779 15.61 -29.82 36.74
C ALA A 779 14.42 -28.98 37.24
N THR A 780 14.65 -27.70 37.55
CA THR A 780 13.61 -26.74 38.00
C THR A 780 13.01 -25.91 36.87
N ASP A 781 13.37 -26.21 35.62
CA ASP A 781 12.88 -25.51 34.45
C ASP A 781 11.52 -26.08 34.01
N PHE A 782 10.45 -25.40 34.44
CA PHE A 782 9.05 -25.70 34.12
C PHE A 782 8.47 -24.84 32.98
N ARG A 783 9.33 -24.03 32.33
CA ARG A 783 8.96 -23.17 31.20
C ARG A 783 8.40 -23.93 30.01
#